data_AF-A0A661WTD4-F1
#
_entry.id   AF-A0A661WTD4-F1
#
_cell.length_a   1.000
_cell.length_b   1.000
_cell.length_c   1.000
_cell.angle_alpha   90.00
_cell.angle_beta   90.00
_cell.angle_gamma   90.00
#
_symmetry.space_group_name_H-M   'P 1'
#
loop_
_entity.id
_entity.type
_entity.pdbx_description
1 polymer ?
#
loop_
_entity_poly.entity_id
_entity_poly.type
_entity_poly.pdbx_seq_one_letter_code
_entity_poly.pdbx_strand_id
1 'polypeptide(L)'
;METGSDQKKTSWLDKPAFNNLNISWEMIVFGIILLLAVISRFYDLGARVVSHDETSHVYYAWRLFKGMGYSHDPITHGPFQFHFLALIYFLLGDNDYATRVPAAITSVAAIIFLWRYRRYLGRWGTLAASLMFLISPFLLYYGRYTRNEAFSVLFGVITLWAILRWLETSNPRFLYWLTAATVLHFTTKETAFIYTAQAMIFLGLVFIVDLNKKDWEQPGYKKIFNAGLIGAGLFLGLNLLAKSFTPEFPIADDQPAGIDPMTALPLALAGFMLIGSLITAITGYKWKNLKTLPSFSALLLLGTLVLPQLAPFPATVLGMDSLDYSTGGMFSTGAIIMILTAVSVAVGLAWNRKEWLINAAIFYIPFTIFYTTFFTNGTGFFTGLVGSLGYWLKQQVVERGSQPWYYYWLIQIPIYEYLPALAGFATVIGVGIKSITGRTKVAPAQQSASDEAPTKAPVFALLAFWSLTSLIAYPLAGEKMPWLTAHITFPLILLAAWGFQQMMAKFDSKTFGEKKGWLVIGMILIFLAGFFGVFGSLLSSNPPFQGQELYQLRGTGNFLSALVIAGVSGYIIWKLVKDWQPLQFWISTANSVLLVLVLLTSHTAIQAAYINYDEPTEYLVYAHGGRGIKDALEQIEELSYRTSDGLAMEVAFDNESTYPYWWYLRNYENQRYYGENPTRDLRNAPAILVGNNNYAKLEPVVGNAYYEFRYQRIVWPNQDYYNLTWERIGNALKDPNIREGIFRIWLLRDYQKYAEATGKTISLANWSPADEMKLYIRKDVAAQVWNYGTLDFSSAQIIDPYEGKELTLIADRSISLNDMVSPRNMERAPDGTLYILDTGNHRVLHMTVDGQLLNSWGEFSSADEGDAAPGRFNEPWGIAISSEGNIFIADTWNHRIQKFNPEGKFLTSWGHFGQRETPDAFWGPRDVAIDQNGHVYVSDTGNKRVVVFDTQGTFITEFGEVGFGEGQFDEPSGLALDMDGNLYVADTWNQRIQVFSPDIDGVAQYFLNQWDVEGWYGQSLANKPYLTVGADGLIYVSDPELSRIIVFSPLGEVVAAWGTEGIDPSNLYFPTGISTDDDGGVWVSDTKNNRIQ
;
A
#
# COMPACT_ATOMS: atom_id res chain seq x y z
N MET A 1 7.40 6.31 79.64
CA MET A 1 7.42 5.19 78.69
C MET A 1 6.46 5.55 77.56
N GLU A 2 6.98 6.19 76.52
CA GLU A 2 6.25 6.51 75.29
C GLU A 2 7.06 5.90 74.14
N THR A 3 6.57 4.83 73.53
CA THR A 3 7.11 4.28 72.29
C THR A 3 6.22 4.75 71.15
N GLY A 4 6.68 5.79 70.45
CA GLY A 4 6.06 6.34 69.26
C GLY A 4 5.99 5.30 68.15
N SER A 5 4.78 4.93 67.76
CA SER A 5 4.51 4.16 66.56
C SER A 5 4.67 5.05 65.33
N ASP A 6 5.63 4.72 64.45
CA ASP A 6 5.70 5.23 63.09
C ASP A 6 4.44 4.85 62.30
N GLN A 7 3.43 5.72 62.33
CA GLN A 7 2.26 5.61 61.46
C GLN A 7 2.71 5.84 60.01
N LYS A 8 2.94 4.76 59.25
CA LYS A 8 2.95 4.81 57.79
C LYS A 8 1.65 5.48 57.34
N LYS A 9 1.72 6.70 56.79
CA LYS A 9 0.59 7.43 56.19
C LYS A 9 -0.08 6.53 55.15
N THR A 10 -1.20 5.90 55.51
CA THR A 10 -2.00 5.06 54.60
C THR A 10 -2.78 5.97 53.65
N SER A 11 -2.54 5.83 52.35
CA SER A 11 -3.26 6.57 51.31
C SER A 11 -4.72 6.11 51.28
N TRP A 12 -5.66 6.98 50.87
CA TRP A 12 -7.06 6.61 50.69
C TRP A 12 -7.24 5.47 49.66
N LEU A 13 -6.30 5.34 48.72
CA LEU A 13 -6.24 4.25 47.74
C LEU A 13 -6.08 2.85 48.37
N ASP A 14 -5.57 2.75 49.61
CA ASP A 14 -5.41 1.50 50.35
C ASP A 14 -6.63 1.11 51.15
N LYS A 15 -7.57 2.04 51.35
CA LYS A 15 -8.76 1.76 52.14
C LYS A 15 -9.62 0.74 51.38
N PRO A 16 -10.07 -0.34 52.03
CA PRO A 16 -11.03 -1.24 51.42
C PRO A 16 -12.29 -0.44 51.08
N ALA A 17 -12.77 -0.59 49.85
CA ALA A 17 -13.97 0.10 49.39
C ALA A 17 -15.24 -0.45 50.06
N PHE A 18 -15.19 -1.72 50.49
CA PHE A 18 -16.24 -2.39 51.24
C PHE A 18 -15.64 -3.05 52.48
N ASN A 19 -16.27 -2.90 53.64
CA ASN A 19 -15.77 -3.47 54.90
C ASN A 19 -15.63 -5.00 54.89
N ASN A 20 -16.30 -5.70 53.96
CA ASN A 20 -16.33 -7.16 53.88
C ASN A 20 -15.55 -7.74 52.68
N LEU A 21 -14.94 -6.89 51.83
CA LEU A 21 -14.17 -7.34 50.65
C LEU A 21 -12.76 -6.73 50.67
N ASN A 22 -11.76 -7.54 50.35
CA ASN A 22 -10.36 -7.10 50.27
C ASN A 22 -10.06 -6.37 48.94
N ILE A 23 -10.97 -5.49 48.51
CA ILE A 23 -10.88 -4.70 47.27
C ILE A 23 -10.57 -3.25 47.65
N SER A 24 -9.39 -2.77 47.27
CA SER A 24 -8.99 -1.39 47.51
C SER A 24 -9.48 -0.45 46.40
N TRP A 25 -9.57 0.85 46.69
CA TRP A 25 -9.92 1.86 45.68
C TRP A 25 -8.94 1.87 44.48
N GLU A 26 -7.66 1.56 44.69
CA GLU A 26 -6.70 1.37 43.59
C GLU A 26 -7.13 0.26 42.61
N MET A 27 -7.61 -0.87 43.14
CA MET A 27 -8.10 -1.99 42.31
C MET A 27 -9.36 -1.60 41.55
N ILE A 28 -10.26 -0.84 42.16
CA ILE A 28 -11.48 -0.36 41.49
C ILE A 28 -11.13 0.58 40.33
N VAL A 29 -10.25 1.57 40.56
CA VAL A 29 -9.84 2.50 39.50
C VAL A 29 -9.13 1.77 38.37
N PHE A 30 -8.21 0.84 38.70
CA PHE A 30 -7.58 0.00 37.69
C PHE A 30 -8.59 -0.87 36.94
N GLY A 31 -9.57 -1.46 37.63
CA GLY A 31 -10.66 -2.23 37.03
C GLY A 31 -11.54 -1.40 36.08
N ILE A 32 -11.81 -0.13 36.41
CA ILE A 32 -12.51 0.79 35.51
C ILE A 32 -11.66 1.09 34.27
N ILE A 33 -10.36 1.34 34.42
CA ILE A 33 -9.44 1.53 33.29
C ILE A 33 -9.44 0.28 32.39
N LEU A 34 -9.42 -0.91 32.97
CA LEU A 34 -9.49 -2.17 32.22
C LEU A 34 -10.82 -2.35 31.49
N LEU A 35 -11.95 -2.04 32.14
CA LEU A 35 -13.26 -2.10 31.49
C LEU A 35 -13.32 -1.14 30.30
N LEU A 36 -12.87 0.10 30.48
CA LEU A 36 -12.78 1.09 29.41
C LEU A 36 -11.80 0.65 28.32
N ALA A 37 -10.71 -0.04 28.66
CA ALA A 37 -9.78 -0.60 27.67
C ALA A 37 -10.48 -1.68 26.83
N VAL A 38 -11.19 -2.62 27.46
CA VAL A 38 -11.95 -3.64 26.72
C VAL A 38 -12.99 -2.99 25.82
N ILE A 39 -13.79 -2.07 26.34
CA ILE A 39 -14.81 -1.37 25.53
C ILE A 39 -14.15 -0.64 24.36
N SER A 40 -13.13 0.18 24.62
CA SER A 40 -12.47 0.94 23.55
C SER A 40 -11.83 0.03 22.49
N ARG A 41 -11.16 -1.05 22.87
CA ARG A 41 -10.46 -1.91 21.90
C ARG A 41 -11.41 -2.80 21.09
N PHE A 42 -12.55 -3.21 21.64
CA PHE A 42 -13.48 -4.12 20.96
C PHE A 42 -14.69 -3.44 20.34
N TYR A 43 -14.96 -2.18 20.68
CA TYR A 43 -16.04 -1.41 20.06
C TYR A 43 -15.72 -1.14 18.58
N ASP A 44 -16.69 -1.50 17.73
CA ASP A 44 -16.73 -1.15 16.31
C ASP A 44 -15.44 -1.44 15.53
N LEU A 45 -14.88 -2.65 15.71
CA LEU A 45 -13.66 -3.06 14.99
C LEU A 45 -13.87 -3.26 13.49
N GLY A 46 -15.10 -3.53 13.05
CA GLY A 46 -15.42 -3.84 11.65
C GLY A 46 -15.72 -2.63 10.77
N ALA A 47 -15.94 -1.43 11.33
CA ALA A 47 -16.33 -0.26 10.53
C ALA A 47 -15.25 0.19 9.54
N ARG A 48 -14.01 0.28 10.02
CA ARG A 48 -12.85 0.75 9.24
C ARG A 48 -12.56 -0.14 8.03
N VAL A 49 -12.22 0.46 6.89
CA VAL A 49 -11.66 -0.25 5.73
C VAL A 49 -10.37 -0.99 6.13
N VAL A 50 -10.21 -2.24 5.72
CA VAL A 50 -8.92 -2.94 5.75
C VAL A 50 -7.93 -2.19 4.85
N SER A 51 -7.07 -1.40 5.48
CA SER A 51 -6.11 -0.55 4.77
C SER A 51 -5.09 -1.37 3.97
N HIS A 52 -4.38 -0.70 3.06
CA HIS A 52 -3.27 -1.26 2.29
C HIS A 52 -2.31 -2.10 3.16
N ASP A 53 -1.88 -1.55 4.30
CA ASP A 53 -0.94 -2.20 5.20
C ASP A 53 -1.53 -3.35 6.04
N GLU A 54 -2.86 -3.48 6.14
CA GLU A 54 -3.52 -4.62 6.81
C GLU A 54 -3.76 -5.78 5.84
N THR A 55 -3.98 -5.48 4.55
CA THR A 55 -4.52 -6.42 3.56
C THR A 55 -3.68 -7.70 3.43
N SER A 56 -2.35 -7.55 3.32
CA SER A 56 -1.45 -8.71 3.22
C SER A 56 -1.53 -9.59 4.47
N HIS A 57 -1.59 -9.00 5.66
CA HIS A 57 -1.69 -9.74 6.91
C HIS A 57 -2.99 -10.53 7.01
N VAL A 58 -4.12 -9.92 6.65
CA VAL A 58 -5.43 -10.57 6.77
C VAL A 58 -5.63 -11.65 5.72
N TYR A 59 -5.18 -11.42 4.49
CA TYR A 59 -5.36 -12.35 3.37
C TYR A 59 -4.51 -13.62 3.54
N TYR A 60 -3.21 -13.48 3.84
CA TYR A 60 -2.36 -14.67 4.03
C TYR A 60 -2.72 -15.45 5.30
N ALA A 61 -3.22 -14.78 6.35
CA ALA A 61 -3.78 -15.47 7.51
C ALA A 61 -5.05 -16.26 7.15
N TRP A 62 -5.89 -15.72 6.27
CA TRP A 62 -7.07 -16.44 5.77
C TRP A 62 -6.67 -17.63 4.91
N ARG A 63 -5.63 -17.50 4.07
CA ARG A 63 -5.10 -18.63 3.32
C ARG A 63 -4.61 -19.76 4.22
N LEU A 64 -3.91 -19.42 5.30
CA LEU A 64 -3.49 -20.36 6.32
C LEU A 64 -4.70 -21.04 6.98
N PHE A 65 -5.72 -20.27 7.36
CA PHE A 65 -6.97 -20.77 7.93
C PHE A 65 -7.71 -21.73 6.99
N LYS A 66 -7.78 -21.44 5.69
CA LYS A 66 -8.42 -22.29 4.67
C LYS A 66 -7.60 -23.54 4.29
N GLY A 67 -6.43 -23.75 4.91
CA GLY A 67 -5.58 -24.91 4.62
C GLY A 67 -4.76 -24.79 3.32
N MET A 68 -4.67 -23.59 2.73
CA MET A 68 -3.87 -23.34 1.52
C MET A 68 -2.37 -23.13 1.82
N GLY A 69 -1.96 -23.28 3.08
CA GLY A 69 -0.59 -23.11 3.55
C GLY A 69 -0.17 -21.64 3.74
N TYR A 70 0.98 -21.46 4.40
CA TYR A 70 1.66 -20.18 4.55
C TYR A 70 3.17 -20.42 4.52
N SER A 71 3.86 -19.68 3.65
CA SER A 71 5.32 -19.62 3.62
C SER A 71 5.79 -18.27 4.12
N HIS A 72 6.69 -18.27 5.12
CA HIS A 72 7.27 -17.04 5.61
C HIS A 72 8.14 -16.39 4.54
N ASP A 73 7.80 -15.14 4.24
CA ASP A 73 8.57 -14.22 3.41
C ASP A 73 9.02 -13.04 4.30
N PRO A 74 10.31 -12.65 4.30
CA PRO A 74 10.79 -11.49 5.05
C PRO A 74 10.00 -10.18 4.82
N ILE A 75 9.36 -10.02 3.66
CA ILE A 75 8.48 -8.88 3.35
C ILE A 75 7.26 -8.85 4.27
N THR A 76 6.77 -10.02 4.70
CA THR A 76 5.55 -10.18 5.50
C THR A 76 5.76 -10.04 7.01
N HIS A 77 6.98 -9.73 7.45
CA HIS A 77 7.40 -9.74 8.86
C HIS A 77 7.26 -11.15 9.50
N GLY A 78 7.32 -11.21 10.82
CA GLY A 78 7.31 -12.47 11.56
C GLY A 78 5.96 -13.23 11.48
N PRO A 79 5.99 -14.58 11.55
CA PRO A 79 4.83 -15.45 11.35
C PRO A 79 3.76 -15.37 12.45
N PHE A 80 4.06 -14.87 13.65
CA PHE A 80 3.20 -14.93 14.83
C PHE A 80 1.80 -14.35 14.59
N GLN A 81 1.72 -13.19 13.93
CA GLN A 81 0.45 -12.53 13.65
C GLN A 81 -0.44 -13.39 12.73
N PHE A 82 0.13 -14.03 11.70
CA PHE A 82 -0.63 -14.87 10.77
C PHE A 82 -1.25 -16.08 11.47
N HIS A 83 -0.48 -16.73 12.35
CA HIS A 83 -0.98 -17.86 13.14
C HIS A 83 -2.08 -17.44 14.13
N PHE A 84 -1.91 -16.30 14.80
CA PHE A 84 -2.92 -15.82 15.75
C PHE A 84 -4.20 -15.36 15.03
N LEU A 85 -4.08 -14.70 13.88
CA LEU A 85 -5.22 -14.37 13.02
C LEU A 85 -5.95 -15.62 12.53
N ALA A 86 -5.22 -16.61 12.01
CA ALA A 86 -5.81 -17.86 11.54
C ALA A 86 -6.57 -18.59 12.67
N LEU A 87 -6.04 -18.58 13.90
CA LEU A 87 -6.74 -19.09 15.08
C LEU A 87 -8.03 -18.30 15.36
N ILE A 88 -8.00 -16.97 15.24
CA ILE A 88 -9.21 -16.16 15.44
C ILE A 88 -10.24 -16.41 14.34
N TYR A 89 -9.83 -16.57 13.08
CA TYR A 89 -10.74 -16.92 11.99
C TYR A 89 -11.38 -18.29 12.22
N PHE A 90 -10.62 -19.26 12.75
CA PHE A 90 -11.17 -20.54 13.17
C PHE A 90 -12.23 -20.41 14.28
N LEU A 91 -12.06 -19.47 15.22
CA LEU A 91 -12.97 -19.31 16.35
C LEU A 91 -14.19 -18.43 16.05
N LEU A 92 -14.04 -17.38 15.25
CA LEU A 92 -15.02 -16.31 15.07
C LEU A 92 -15.45 -16.08 13.61
N GLY A 93 -14.86 -16.80 12.65
CA GLY A 93 -15.03 -16.57 11.22
C GLY A 93 -14.10 -15.48 10.67
N ASP A 94 -13.97 -15.41 9.35
CA ASP A 94 -13.16 -14.43 8.63
C ASP A 94 -14.00 -13.21 8.22
N ASN A 95 -13.92 -12.13 8.99
CA ASN A 95 -14.57 -10.84 8.71
C ASN A 95 -13.74 -9.68 9.27
N ASP A 96 -14.04 -8.45 8.86
CA ASP A 96 -13.31 -7.23 9.24
C ASP A 96 -13.23 -7.01 10.76
N TYR A 97 -14.22 -7.48 11.53
CA TYR A 97 -14.18 -7.40 12.98
C TYR A 97 -13.15 -8.39 13.54
N ALA A 98 -13.22 -9.65 13.11
CA ALA A 98 -12.36 -10.74 13.56
C ALA A 98 -10.87 -10.50 13.24
N THR A 99 -10.57 -9.84 12.10
CA THR A 99 -9.19 -9.53 11.71
C THR A 99 -8.47 -8.64 12.73
N ARG A 100 -9.17 -7.78 13.47
CA ARG A 100 -8.56 -6.84 14.44
C ARG A 100 -8.59 -7.33 15.89
N VAL A 101 -9.29 -8.43 16.17
CA VAL A 101 -9.40 -9.01 17.53
C VAL A 101 -8.04 -9.37 18.15
N PRO A 102 -7.06 -9.97 17.42
CA PRO A 102 -5.73 -10.21 17.98
C PRO A 102 -5.06 -8.95 18.54
N ALA A 103 -5.08 -7.85 17.78
CA ALA A 103 -4.51 -6.57 18.20
C ALA A 103 -5.22 -6.01 19.44
N ALA A 104 -6.56 -6.12 19.47
CA ALA A 104 -7.39 -5.69 20.60
C ALA A 104 -7.08 -6.47 21.88
N ILE A 105 -7.03 -7.81 21.81
CA ILE A 105 -6.66 -8.69 22.93
C ILE A 105 -5.28 -8.30 23.47
N THR A 106 -4.31 -8.13 22.57
CA THR A 106 -2.93 -7.87 22.97
C THR A 106 -2.74 -6.46 23.54
N SER A 107 -3.44 -5.45 23.00
CA SER A 107 -3.46 -4.09 23.55
C SER A 107 -4.05 -4.06 24.98
N VAL A 108 -5.16 -4.77 25.21
CA VAL A 108 -5.73 -4.93 26.56
C VAL A 108 -4.78 -5.68 27.49
N ALA A 109 -4.14 -6.75 26.99
CA ALA A 109 -3.15 -7.52 27.76
C ALA A 109 -1.95 -6.66 28.21
N ALA A 110 -1.50 -5.71 27.39
CA ALA A 110 -0.44 -4.78 27.76
C ALA A 110 -0.84 -3.93 28.98
N ILE A 111 -2.09 -3.43 29.02
CA ILE A 111 -2.62 -2.66 30.15
C ILE A 111 -2.78 -3.54 31.40
N ILE A 112 -3.30 -4.76 31.26
CA ILE A 112 -3.39 -5.73 32.35
C ILE A 112 -2.00 -5.97 32.97
N PHE A 113 -0.99 -6.11 32.12
CA PHE A 113 0.38 -6.39 32.56
C PHE A 113 1.00 -5.24 33.38
N LEU A 114 0.56 -3.99 33.18
CA LEU A 114 1.03 -2.85 33.97
C LEU A 114 0.76 -3.01 35.46
N TRP A 115 -0.21 -3.83 35.88
CA TRP A 115 -0.38 -4.16 37.31
C TRP A 115 0.89 -4.75 37.93
N ARG A 116 1.70 -5.49 37.15
CA ARG A 116 2.99 -6.05 37.58
C ARG A 116 4.07 -4.99 37.81
N TYR A 117 3.88 -3.77 37.31
CA TYR A 117 4.77 -2.63 37.52
C TYR A 117 4.55 -1.89 38.84
N ARG A 118 3.53 -2.24 39.64
CA ARG A 118 3.23 -1.58 40.93
C ARG A 118 4.42 -1.44 41.88
N ARG A 119 5.35 -2.40 41.85
CA ARG A 119 6.60 -2.36 42.63
C ARG A 119 7.57 -1.27 42.18
N TYR A 120 7.59 -0.94 40.89
CA TYR A 120 8.57 -0.04 40.27
C TYR A 120 8.00 1.36 40.02
N LEU A 121 6.74 1.44 39.58
CA LEU A 121 6.03 2.69 39.32
C LEU A 121 5.25 3.20 40.54
N GLY A 122 5.09 2.40 41.59
CA GLY A 122 4.18 2.73 42.68
C GLY A 122 2.71 2.77 42.22
N ARG A 123 1.82 3.19 43.13
CA ARG A 123 0.37 3.13 42.92
C ARG A 123 -0.12 4.16 41.91
N TRP A 124 0.23 5.44 42.15
CA TRP A 124 -0.12 6.54 41.26
C TRP A 124 0.53 6.38 39.90
N GLY A 125 1.79 5.94 39.85
CA GLY A 125 2.47 5.67 38.59
C GLY A 125 1.83 4.52 37.81
N THR A 126 1.41 3.43 38.47
CA THR A 126 0.73 2.32 37.77
C THR A 126 -0.61 2.75 37.20
N LEU A 127 -1.42 3.48 37.96
CA LEU A 127 -2.69 4.03 37.47
C LEU A 127 -2.47 5.04 36.33
N ALA A 128 -1.46 5.91 36.44
CA ALA A 128 -1.12 6.86 35.39
C ALA A 128 -0.64 6.18 34.10
N ALA A 129 0.24 5.16 34.21
CA ALA A 129 0.68 4.37 33.06
C ALA A 129 -0.51 3.68 32.39
N SER A 130 -1.41 3.08 33.18
CA SER A 130 -2.59 2.37 32.67
C SER A 130 -3.57 3.30 31.97
N LEU A 131 -3.79 4.49 32.55
CA LEU A 131 -4.60 5.54 31.92
C LEU A 131 -3.96 6.05 30.63
N MET A 132 -2.65 6.31 30.62
CA MET A 132 -1.93 6.76 29.43
C MET A 132 -1.91 5.71 28.32
N PHE A 133 -1.79 4.40 28.64
CA PHE A 133 -1.96 3.35 27.63
C PHE A 133 -3.41 3.28 27.12
N LEU A 134 -4.40 3.49 27.99
CA LEU A 134 -5.82 3.52 27.61
C LEU A 134 -6.08 4.62 26.58
N ILE A 135 -5.57 5.84 26.82
CA ILE A 135 -5.89 7.05 26.04
C ILE A 135 -4.83 7.46 25.02
N SER A 136 -3.67 6.79 24.92
CA SER A 136 -2.64 7.12 23.93
C SER A 136 -3.20 6.95 22.52
N PRO A 137 -3.15 7.98 21.64
CA PRO A 137 -3.65 7.85 20.27
C PRO A 137 -2.96 6.72 19.51
N PHE A 138 -1.65 6.57 19.62
CA PHE A 138 -0.94 5.47 18.95
C PHE A 138 -1.33 4.10 19.49
N LEU A 139 -1.31 3.92 20.82
CA LEU A 139 -1.55 2.60 21.42
C LEU A 139 -3.03 2.17 21.34
N LEU A 140 -3.96 3.13 21.26
CA LEU A 140 -5.36 2.86 20.96
C LEU A 140 -5.55 2.50 19.49
N TYR A 141 -5.01 3.30 18.57
CA TYR A 141 -5.16 3.10 17.13
C TYR A 141 -4.55 1.77 16.69
N TYR A 142 -3.27 1.53 17.01
CA TYR A 142 -2.59 0.28 16.71
C TYR A 142 -3.05 -0.90 17.57
N GLY A 143 -3.81 -0.64 18.65
CA GLY A 143 -4.55 -1.67 19.36
C GLY A 143 -5.83 -2.12 18.66
N ARG A 144 -6.21 -1.47 17.55
CA ARG A 144 -7.40 -1.74 16.73
C ARG A 144 -7.05 -1.86 15.25
N TYR A 145 -5.77 -2.08 14.94
CA TYR A 145 -5.24 -2.14 13.57
C TYR A 145 -4.47 -3.45 13.38
N THR A 146 -4.71 -4.16 12.29
CA THR A 146 -4.19 -5.51 12.04
C THR A 146 -2.72 -5.47 11.61
N ARG A 147 -1.85 -5.11 12.55
CA ARG A 147 -0.40 -5.01 12.35
C ARG A 147 0.35 -5.38 13.64
N ASN A 148 1.67 -5.53 13.50
CA ASN A 148 2.54 -6.14 14.49
C ASN A 148 2.80 -5.31 15.77
N GLU A 149 2.36 -4.05 15.82
CA GLU A 149 2.71 -3.08 16.86
C GLU A 149 2.11 -3.41 18.22
N ALA A 150 0.84 -3.85 18.28
CA ALA A 150 0.21 -4.23 19.54
C ALA A 150 1.00 -5.35 20.24
N PHE A 151 1.40 -6.38 19.49
CA PHE A 151 2.23 -7.48 19.99
C PHE A 151 3.60 -6.99 20.45
N SER A 152 4.27 -6.19 19.62
CA SER A 152 5.58 -5.62 19.94
C SER A 152 5.56 -4.79 21.23
N VAL A 153 4.51 -3.99 21.46
CA VAL A 153 4.35 -3.19 22.68
C VAL A 153 4.17 -4.08 23.91
N LEU A 154 3.34 -5.14 23.85
CA LEU A 154 3.19 -6.08 24.96
C LEU A 154 4.54 -6.73 25.30
N PHE A 155 5.25 -7.27 24.31
CA PHE A 155 6.54 -7.94 24.53
C PHE A 155 7.62 -6.96 25.02
N GLY A 156 7.58 -5.70 24.57
CA GLY A 156 8.40 -4.61 25.09
C GLY A 156 8.18 -4.33 26.57
N VAL A 157 6.92 -4.20 26.99
CA VAL A 157 6.53 -4.01 28.40
C VAL A 157 6.97 -5.21 29.23
N ILE A 158 6.81 -6.45 28.75
CA ILE A 158 7.28 -7.64 29.47
C ILE A 158 8.81 -7.66 29.58
N THR A 159 9.52 -7.31 28.50
CA THR A 159 10.98 -7.28 28.44
C THR A 159 11.57 -6.33 29.48
N LEU A 160 11.09 -5.08 29.52
CA LEU A 160 11.54 -4.08 30.49
C LEU A 160 11.28 -4.53 31.94
N TRP A 161 10.10 -5.11 32.20
CA TRP A 161 9.78 -5.66 33.51
C TRP A 161 10.69 -6.83 33.89
N ALA A 162 10.91 -7.78 32.98
CA ALA A 162 11.74 -8.95 33.21
C ALA A 162 13.19 -8.56 33.53
N ILE A 163 13.75 -7.57 32.81
CA ILE A 163 15.08 -6.99 33.11
C ILE A 163 15.12 -6.42 34.53
N LEU A 164 14.14 -5.59 34.92
CA LEU A 164 14.10 -5.02 36.27
C LEU A 164 13.99 -6.10 37.36
N ARG A 165 13.13 -7.09 37.17
CA ARG A 165 12.94 -8.21 38.11
C ARG A 165 14.20 -9.05 38.24
N TRP A 166 14.88 -9.31 37.13
CA TRP A 166 16.13 -10.07 37.10
C TRP A 166 17.24 -9.31 37.83
N LEU A 167 17.47 -8.04 37.51
CA LEU A 167 18.49 -7.21 38.17
C LEU A 167 18.23 -7.02 39.67
N GLU A 168 16.97 -7.08 40.11
CA GLU A 168 16.61 -6.97 41.53
C GLU A 168 16.78 -8.28 42.31
N THR A 169 16.39 -9.41 41.72
CA THR A 169 16.21 -10.67 42.47
C THR A 169 17.14 -11.80 42.06
N SER A 170 17.79 -11.69 40.90
CA SER A 170 18.62 -12.75 40.32
C SER A 170 17.93 -14.11 40.24
N ASN A 171 16.59 -14.14 40.21
CA ASN A 171 15.81 -15.37 40.15
C ASN A 171 15.66 -15.82 38.68
N PRO A 172 16.09 -17.04 38.31
CA PRO A 172 16.12 -17.52 36.93
C PRO A 172 14.76 -17.46 36.20
N ARG A 173 13.64 -17.52 36.93
CA ARG A 173 12.30 -17.40 36.31
C ARG A 173 12.15 -16.12 35.48
N PHE A 174 12.85 -15.05 35.84
CA PHE A 174 12.77 -13.77 35.12
C PHE A 174 13.64 -13.77 33.86
N LEU A 175 14.65 -14.64 33.76
CA LEU A 175 15.32 -14.93 32.49
C LEU A 175 14.38 -15.67 31.55
N TYR A 176 13.58 -16.62 32.06
CA TYR A 176 12.59 -17.32 31.23
C TYR A 176 11.53 -16.37 30.67
N TRP A 177 11.04 -15.41 31.48
CA TRP A 177 10.16 -14.35 31.01
C TRP A 177 10.81 -13.44 29.97
N LEU A 178 12.08 -13.07 30.19
CA LEU A 178 12.84 -12.28 29.23
C LEU A 178 12.97 -13.03 27.90
N THR A 179 13.41 -14.27 27.92
CA THR A 179 13.58 -15.10 26.73
C THR A 179 12.25 -15.38 26.01
N ALA A 180 11.17 -15.64 26.75
CA ALA A 180 9.84 -15.82 26.17
C ALA A 180 9.33 -14.54 25.46
N ALA A 181 9.54 -13.36 26.05
CA ALA A 181 9.20 -12.10 25.41
C ALA A 181 10.08 -11.84 24.18
N THR A 182 11.37 -12.15 24.26
CA THR A 182 12.31 -11.99 23.14
C THR A 182 11.91 -12.88 21.96
N VAL A 183 11.70 -14.18 22.14
CA VAL A 183 11.32 -15.06 21.01
C VAL A 183 10.00 -14.64 20.38
N LEU A 184 8.99 -14.30 21.18
CA LEU A 184 7.70 -13.88 20.64
C LEU A 184 7.84 -12.62 19.81
N HIS A 185 8.68 -11.67 20.25
CA HIS A 185 8.99 -10.48 19.46
C HIS A 185 9.72 -10.81 18.16
N PHE A 186 10.71 -11.71 18.19
CA PHE A 186 11.40 -12.19 16.98
C PHE A 186 10.44 -12.85 16.00
N THR A 187 9.42 -13.56 16.49
CA THR A 187 8.37 -14.15 15.63
C THR A 187 7.31 -13.14 15.19
N THR A 188 7.37 -11.88 15.64
CA THR A 188 6.43 -10.81 15.30
C THR A 188 7.01 -9.84 14.28
N LYS A 189 8.17 -9.23 14.56
CA LYS A 189 8.71 -8.16 13.69
C LYS A 189 10.21 -7.96 13.91
N GLU A 190 10.89 -7.49 12.87
CA GLU A 190 12.33 -7.16 12.84
C GLU A 190 12.73 -6.08 13.87
N THR A 191 11.77 -5.31 14.40
CA THR A 191 12.02 -4.40 15.53
C THR A 191 12.56 -5.11 16.78
N ALA A 192 12.40 -6.45 16.87
CA ALA A 192 13.04 -7.28 17.89
C ALA A 192 14.58 -7.12 17.94
N PHE A 193 15.24 -6.88 16.80
CA PHE A 193 16.68 -6.62 16.75
C PHE A 193 17.04 -5.32 17.48
N ILE A 194 16.26 -4.25 17.27
CA ILE A 194 16.45 -2.96 17.96
C ILE A 194 16.22 -3.12 19.47
N TYR A 195 15.16 -3.82 19.88
CA TYR A 195 14.86 -4.06 21.29
C TYR A 195 15.96 -4.87 21.98
N THR A 196 16.44 -5.92 21.32
CA THR A 196 17.53 -6.74 21.84
C THR A 196 18.82 -5.91 21.96
N ALA A 197 19.13 -5.09 20.94
CA ALA A 197 20.28 -4.20 20.99
C ALA A 197 20.16 -3.18 22.14
N GLN A 198 19.01 -2.53 22.32
CA GLN A 198 18.76 -1.62 23.45
C GLN A 198 18.93 -2.33 24.80
N ALA A 199 18.36 -3.54 24.95
CA ALA A 199 18.51 -4.33 26.16
C ALA A 199 19.97 -4.70 26.43
N MET A 200 20.71 -5.15 25.42
CA MET A 200 22.12 -5.51 25.54
C MET A 200 23.01 -4.30 25.86
N ILE A 201 22.80 -3.16 25.20
CA ILE A 201 23.55 -1.93 25.50
C ILE A 201 23.27 -1.49 26.94
N PHE A 202 22.01 -1.46 27.36
CA PHE A 202 21.65 -1.11 28.74
C PHE A 202 22.29 -2.05 29.76
N LEU A 203 22.17 -3.38 29.55
CA LEU A 203 22.76 -4.39 30.42
C LEU A 203 24.28 -4.29 30.44
N GLY A 204 24.91 -3.95 29.31
CA GLY A 204 26.34 -3.65 29.20
C GLY A 204 26.75 -2.45 30.04
N LEU A 205 25.99 -1.34 29.99
CA LEU A 205 26.23 -0.16 30.82
C LEU A 205 26.07 -0.48 32.31
N VAL A 206 25.03 -1.22 32.69
CA VAL A 206 24.84 -1.67 34.08
C VAL A 206 25.97 -2.60 34.51
N PHE A 207 26.41 -3.51 33.65
CA PHE A 207 27.53 -4.41 33.90
C PHE A 207 28.84 -3.65 34.14
N ILE A 208 29.12 -2.61 33.34
CA ILE A 208 30.29 -1.74 33.54
C ILE A 208 30.21 -1.02 34.90
N VAL A 209 29.04 -0.53 35.28
CA VAL A 209 28.82 0.12 36.58
C VAL A 209 28.98 -0.87 37.73
N ASP A 210 28.43 -2.07 37.61
CA ASP A 210 28.54 -3.13 38.61
C ASP A 210 30.00 -3.54 38.81
N LEU A 211 30.74 -3.78 37.72
CA LEU A 211 32.16 -4.12 37.77
C LEU A 211 33.01 -3.01 38.38
N ASN A 212 32.69 -1.74 38.11
CA ASN A 212 33.43 -0.61 38.67
C ASN A 212 33.20 -0.44 40.17
N LYS A 213 32.08 -0.92 40.71
CA LYS A 213 31.81 -0.95 42.16
C LYS A 213 32.48 -2.11 42.88
N LYS A 214 32.94 -3.14 42.17
CA LYS A 214 33.60 -4.31 42.76
C LYS A 214 35.10 -4.09 42.91
N ASP A 215 35.68 -4.76 43.90
CA ASP A 215 37.12 -4.87 44.10
C ASP A 215 37.67 -5.98 43.22
N TRP A 216 38.68 -5.65 42.42
CA TRP A 216 39.33 -6.59 41.52
C TRP A 216 40.52 -7.20 42.23
N GLU A 217 40.71 -8.50 42.08
CA GLU A 217 41.89 -9.18 42.62
C GLU A 217 43.19 -8.59 42.08
N GLN A 218 43.16 -8.07 40.85
CA GLN A 218 44.28 -7.39 40.20
C GLN A 218 43.88 -5.96 39.79
N PRO A 219 44.18 -4.94 40.62
CA PRO A 219 43.74 -3.56 40.38
C PRO A 219 44.25 -2.94 39.06
N GLY A 220 45.40 -3.41 38.54
CA GLY A 220 45.94 -2.96 37.26
C GLY A 220 45.02 -3.27 36.07
N TYR A 221 44.34 -4.42 36.10
CA TYR A 221 43.41 -4.83 35.04
C TYR A 221 42.15 -3.96 35.02
N LYS A 222 41.71 -3.44 36.18
CA LYS A 222 40.58 -2.50 36.25
C LYS A 222 40.87 -1.19 35.50
N LYS A 223 42.13 -0.72 35.56
CA LYS A 223 42.57 0.47 34.80
C LYS A 223 42.59 0.20 33.29
N ILE A 224 43.12 -0.95 32.87
CA ILE A 224 43.15 -1.37 31.45
C ILE A 224 41.72 -1.53 30.91
N PHE A 225 40.83 -2.16 31.69
CA PHE A 225 39.42 -2.32 31.36
C PHE A 225 38.75 -0.98 31.07
N ASN A 226 38.90 -0.01 31.98
CA ASN A 226 38.33 1.33 31.83
C ASN A 226 38.98 2.12 30.68
N ALA A 227 40.30 1.98 30.47
CA ALA A 227 40.99 2.59 29.34
C ALA A 227 40.47 2.05 28.00
N GLY A 228 40.24 0.73 27.89
CA GLY A 228 39.64 0.11 26.70
C GLY A 228 38.20 0.59 26.46
N LEU A 229 37.39 0.76 27.51
CA LEU A 229 36.03 1.31 27.37
C LEU A 229 36.03 2.77 26.91
N ILE A 230 36.91 3.60 27.47
CA ILE A 230 37.09 5.00 27.03
C ILE A 230 37.55 5.04 25.58
N GLY A 231 38.53 4.19 25.21
CA GLY A 231 39.01 4.05 23.83
C GLY A 231 37.89 3.66 22.87
N ALA A 232 37.09 2.65 23.21
CA ALA A 232 35.93 2.24 22.43
C ALA A 232 34.90 3.37 22.28
N GLY A 233 34.59 4.06 23.38
CA GLY A 233 33.68 5.22 23.37
C GLY A 233 34.20 6.38 22.50
N LEU A 234 35.50 6.65 22.52
CA LEU A 234 36.15 7.64 21.66
C LEU A 234 36.03 7.25 20.18
N PHE A 235 36.31 6.00 19.82
CA PHE A 235 36.20 5.54 18.42
C PHE A 235 34.75 5.54 17.91
N LEU A 236 33.79 5.17 18.76
CA LEU A 236 32.36 5.30 18.43
C LEU A 236 31.94 6.76 18.28
N GLY A 237 32.43 7.65 19.16
CA GLY A 237 32.18 9.10 19.07
C GLY A 237 32.80 9.72 17.81
N LEU A 238 34.02 9.34 17.45
CA LEU A 238 34.67 9.75 16.20
C LEU A 238 33.90 9.27 14.97
N ASN A 239 33.35 8.06 14.99
CA ASN A 239 32.51 7.55 13.92
C ASN A 239 31.22 8.37 13.74
N LEU A 240 30.55 8.70 14.84
CA LEU A 240 29.34 9.53 14.83
C LEU A 240 29.63 10.96 14.33
N LEU A 241 30.74 11.55 14.77
CA LEU A 241 31.18 12.86 14.28
C LEU A 241 31.49 12.81 12.78
N ALA A 242 32.23 11.79 12.31
CA ALA A 242 32.53 11.63 10.89
C ALA A 242 31.25 11.58 10.03
N LYS A 243 30.23 10.83 10.46
CA LYS A 243 28.92 10.78 9.79
C LYS A 243 28.14 12.10 9.82
N SER A 244 28.35 12.93 10.85
CA SER A 244 27.66 14.23 10.98
C SER A 244 28.23 15.30 10.04
N PHE A 245 29.43 15.07 9.47
CA PHE A 245 30.10 16.00 8.54
C PHE A 245 30.07 15.52 7.08
N THR A 246 29.57 14.32 6.79
CA THR A 246 29.38 13.83 5.42
C THR A 246 28.03 14.33 4.89
N PRO A 247 27.98 15.21 3.88
CA PRO A 247 26.72 15.62 3.27
C PRO A 247 26.05 14.41 2.58
N GLU A 248 24.79 14.16 2.91
CA GLU A 248 23.93 13.22 2.18
C GLU A 248 23.59 13.84 0.82
N PHE A 249 24.31 13.41 -0.22
CA PHE A 249 23.86 13.58 -1.60
C PHE A 249 23.21 12.28 -2.06
N PRO A 250 22.04 12.33 -2.71
CA PRO A 250 21.44 11.14 -3.30
C PRO A 250 22.36 10.65 -4.42
N ILE A 251 23.00 9.50 -4.23
CA ILE A 251 23.72 8.80 -5.28
C ILE A 251 22.67 7.99 -6.03
N ALA A 252 22.34 8.43 -7.24
CA ALA A 252 21.68 7.60 -8.23
C ALA A 252 22.73 6.64 -8.79
N ASP A 253 22.86 5.45 -8.20
CA ASP A 253 23.32 4.24 -8.89
C ASP A 253 23.32 3.02 -7.95
N ASP A 254 22.78 1.90 -8.46
CA ASP A 254 22.59 0.58 -7.82
C ASP A 254 23.92 -0.20 -7.56
N GLN A 255 24.99 0.48 -7.13
CA GLN A 255 26.21 -0.21 -6.71
C GLN A 255 26.23 -0.34 -5.18
N PRO A 256 26.40 -1.55 -4.62
CA PRO A 256 26.60 -1.71 -3.18
C PRO A 256 27.89 -0.98 -2.82
N ALA A 257 27.75 0.18 -2.16
CA ALA A 257 28.90 0.92 -1.66
C ALA A 257 29.71 0.01 -0.74
N GLY A 258 30.93 -0.33 -1.16
CA GLY A 258 31.90 -0.97 -0.28
C GLY A 258 32.03 -0.16 1.02
N ILE A 259 32.27 -0.83 2.14
CA ILE A 259 32.33 -0.16 3.45
C ILE A 259 33.42 0.92 3.40
N ASP A 260 33.02 2.20 3.53
CA ASP A 260 33.96 3.33 3.56
C ASP A 260 35.03 3.06 4.63
N PRO A 261 36.32 2.93 4.27
CA PRO A 261 37.40 2.66 5.21
C PRO A 261 37.44 3.65 6.38
N MET A 262 37.01 4.89 6.14
CA MET A 262 36.98 5.97 7.11
C MET A 262 35.90 5.76 8.19
N THR A 263 34.85 5.00 7.88
CA THR A 263 33.81 4.59 8.84
C THR A 263 34.06 3.18 9.39
N ALA A 264 34.59 2.26 8.59
CA ALA A 264 34.87 0.88 8.97
C ALA A 264 35.93 0.77 10.08
N LEU A 265 37.01 1.55 9.96
CA LEU A 265 38.17 1.45 10.84
C LEU A 265 37.86 1.86 12.29
N PRO A 266 37.20 3.00 12.57
CA PRO A 266 36.79 3.34 13.95
C PRO A 266 35.84 2.30 14.57
N LEU A 267 34.91 1.73 13.80
CA LEU A 267 34.00 0.68 14.25
C LEU A 267 34.74 -0.62 14.61
N ALA A 268 35.67 -1.05 13.74
CA ALA A 268 36.51 -2.22 14.01
C ALA A 268 37.39 -2.01 15.25
N LEU A 269 38.04 -0.85 15.39
CA LEU A 269 38.85 -0.49 16.54
C LEU A 269 38.02 -0.44 17.84
N ALA A 270 36.81 0.11 17.79
CA ALA A 270 35.89 0.08 18.92
C ALA A 270 35.55 -1.37 19.31
N GLY A 271 35.26 -2.23 18.34
CA GLY A 271 35.01 -3.66 18.55
C GLY A 271 36.20 -4.36 19.21
N PHE A 272 37.42 -4.16 18.70
CA PHE A 272 38.64 -4.72 19.29
C PHE A 272 38.86 -4.24 20.73
N MET A 273 38.62 -2.95 21.00
CA MET A 273 38.74 -2.39 22.36
C MET A 273 37.69 -2.98 23.31
N LEU A 274 36.45 -3.17 22.87
CA LEU A 274 35.41 -3.81 23.68
C LEU A 274 35.73 -5.29 23.97
N ILE A 275 36.22 -6.04 22.98
CA ILE A 275 36.68 -7.42 23.16
C ILE A 275 37.87 -7.46 24.14
N GLY A 276 38.85 -6.57 23.98
CA GLY A 276 40.00 -6.45 24.87
C GLY A 276 39.58 -6.11 26.31
N SER A 277 38.64 -5.18 26.50
CA SER A 277 38.05 -4.89 27.81
C SER A 277 37.35 -6.11 28.40
N LEU A 278 36.58 -6.86 27.61
CA LEU A 278 35.93 -8.08 28.10
C LEU A 278 36.95 -9.15 28.52
N ILE A 279 37.99 -9.40 27.73
CA ILE A 279 39.09 -10.32 28.08
C ILE A 279 39.79 -9.87 29.37
N THR A 280 40.03 -8.56 29.50
CA THR A 280 40.63 -7.96 30.71
C THR A 280 39.73 -8.16 31.93
N ALA A 281 38.40 -8.07 31.78
CA ALA A 281 37.46 -8.38 32.85
C ALA A 281 37.47 -9.88 33.20
N ILE A 282 37.53 -10.76 32.20
CA ILE A 282 37.58 -12.22 32.41
C ILE A 282 38.85 -12.65 33.14
N THR A 283 39.99 -12.03 32.83
CA THR A 283 41.28 -12.33 33.47
C THR A 283 41.42 -11.64 34.83
N GLY A 284 41.09 -10.35 34.93
CA GLY A 284 41.29 -9.53 36.13
C GLY A 284 40.25 -9.73 37.24
N TYR A 285 38.96 -9.91 36.88
CA TYR A 285 37.88 -10.16 37.84
C TYR A 285 37.50 -11.64 37.96
N LYS A 286 38.06 -12.50 37.08
CA LYS A 286 37.80 -13.94 36.92
C LYS A 286 36.39 -14.28 36.41
N TRP A 287 36.35 -15.20 35.45
CA TRP A 287 35.12 -15.78 34.89
C TRP A 287 34.12 -16.26 35.95
N LYS A 288 34.59 -16.96 37.00
CA LYS A 288 33.74 -17.47 38.08
C LYS A 288 32.93 -16.36 38.76
N ASN A 289 33.52 -15.18 38.95
CA ASN A 289 32.86 -14.05 39.60
C ASN A 289 31.95 -13.30 38.62
N LEU A 290 32.38 -13.12 37.36
CA LEU A 290 31.58 -12.46 36.33
C LEU A 290 30.20 -13.11 36.16
N LYS A 291 30.15 -14.44 36.13
CA LYS A 291 28.91 -15.22 35.99
C LYS A 291 27.91 -15.01 37.13
N THR A 292 28.35 -14.53 38.29
CA THR A 292 27.46 -14.23 39.43
C THR A 292 26.77 -12.88 39.30
N LEU A 293 27.26 -12.00 38.42
CA LEU A 293 26.65 -10.70 38.18
C LEU A 293 25.36 -10.87 37.35
N PRO A 294 24.21 -10.32 37.82
CA PRO A 294 22.96 -10.43 37.08
C PRO A 294 23.02 -9.73 35.73
N SER A 295 23.61 -8.54 35.68
CA SER A 295 23.80 -7.76 34.44
C SER A 295 24.59 -8.53 33.38
N PHE A 296 25.71 -9.15 33.77
CA PHE A 296 26.51 -10.00 32.89
C PHE A 296 25.75 -11.25 32.40
N SER A 297 25.03 -11.91 33.30
CA SER A 297 24.26 -13.12 32.99
C SER A 297 23.14 -12.86 31.97
N ALA A 298 22.37 -11.78 32.12
CA ALA A 298 21.34 -11.42 31.15
C ALA A 298 21.93 -10.99 29.81
N LEU A 299 23.05 -10.23 29.83
CA LEU A 299 23.76 -9.82 28.62
C LEU A 299 24.26 -11.03 27.82
N LEU A 300 24.89 -12.00 28.49
CA LEU A 300 25.41 -13.21 27.86
C LEU A 300 24.28 -14.10 27.35
N LEU A 301 23.19 -14.24 28.11
CA LEU A 301 22.01 -15.00 27.67
C LEU A 301 21.42 -14.42 26.38
N LEU A 302 21.07 -13.13 26.36
CA LEU A 302 20.50 -12.49 25.16
C LEU A 302 21.47 -12.54 23.99
N GLY A 303 22.75 -12.23 24.24
CA GLY A 303 23.79 -12.25 23.22
C GLY A 303 23.95 -13.63 22.59
N THR A 304 23.97 -14.71 23.37
CA THR A 304 24.10 -16.07 22.83
C THR A 304 22.84 -16.52 22.08
N LEU A 305 21.63 -16.24 22.58
CA LEU A 305 20.39 -16.65 21.92
C LEU A 305 20.17 -15.99 20.54
N VAL A 306 20.65 -14.77 20.37
CA VAL A 306 20.45 -13.98 19.13
C VAL A 306 21.66 -14.06 18.19
N LEU A 307 22.80 -14.59 18.65
CA LEU A 307 24.05 -14.62 17.86
C LEU A 307 23.89 -15.27 16.48
N PRO A 308 23.20 -16.42 16.32
CA PRO A 308 22.99 -17.01 15.00
C PRO A 308 22.22 -16.12 14.03
N GLN A 309 21.26 -15.35 14.54
CA GLN A 309 20.42 -14.44 13.76
C GLN A 309 21.17 -13.20 13.27
N LEU A 310 22.38 -12.94 13.80
CA LEU A 310 23.26 -11.88 13.36
C LEU A 310 24.13 -12.27 12.15
N ALA A 311 23.97 -13.48 11.59
CA ALA A 311 24.73 -13.98 10.44
C ALA A 311 24.76 -13.04 9.21
N PRO A 312 23.70 -12.25 8.89
CA PRO A 312 23.77 -11.24 7.83
C PRO A 312 24.90 -10.22 7.99
N PHE A 313 25.25 -9.79 9.21
CA PHE A 313 26.33 -8.80 9.41
C PHE A 313 27.70 -9.28 8.88
N PRO A 314 28.26 -10.43 9.35
CA PRO A 314 29.51 -10.93 8.79
C PRO A 314 29.37 -11.37 7.32
N ALA A 315 28.18 -11.80 6.87
CA ALA A 315 27.96 -12.08 5.45
C ALA A 315 28.18 -10.83 4.58
N THR A 316 27.55 -9.71 4.94
CA THR A 316 27.72 -8.42 4.25
C THR A 316 29.17 -7.93 4.31
N VAL A 317 29.85 -8.06 5.45
CA VAL A 317 31.28 -7.67 5.60
C VAL A 317 32.19 -8.48 4.67
N LEU A 318 31.84 -9.75 4.41
CA LEU A 318 32.57 -10.62 3.50
C LEU A 318 32.13 -10.48 2.03
N GLY A 319 31.27 -9.50 1.72
CA GLY A 319 30.76 -9.26 0.36
C GLY A 319 29.76 -10.32 -0.13
N MET A 320 29.17 -11.10 0.79
CA MET A 320 28.17 -12.12 0.47
C MET A 320 26.75 -11.55 0.57
N ASP A 321 25.88 -11.97 -0.35
CA ASP A 321 24.44 -11.68 -0.25
C ASP A 321 23.74 -12.71 0.63
N SER A 322 23.29 -12.28 1.81
CA SER A 322 22.53 -13.12 2.75
C SER A 322 21.13 -13.53 2.26
N LEU A 323 20.65 -12.93 1.15
CA LEU A 323 19.40 -13.28 0.48
C LEU A 323 19.61 -14.10 -0.79
N ASP A 324 20.84 -14.51 -1.10
CA ASP A 324 21.10 -15.45 -2.20
C ASP A 324 20.69 -16.87 -1.77
N TYR A 325 19.50 -17.27 -2.22
CA TYR A 325 18.96 -18.60 -2.01
C TYR A 325 19.39 -19.62 -3.08
N SER A 326 20.39 -19.31 -3.90
CA SER A 326 21.04 -20.30 -4.77
C SER A 326 21.77 -21.36 -3.94
N THR A 327 22.07 -22.52 -4.53
CA THR A 327 22.84 -23.58 -3.86
C THR A 327 24.18 -23.08 -3.29
N GLY A 328 24.84 -22.16 -3.99
CA GLY A 328 26.11 -21.55 -3.56
C GLY A 328 25.94 -20.54 -2.42
N GLY A 329 24.95 -19.66 -2.51
CA GLY A 329 24.61 -18.68 -1.47
C GLY A 329 24.17 -19.33 -0.16
N MET A 330 23.35 -20.38 -0.25
CA MET A 330 22.90 -21.16 0.91
C MET A 330 24.06 -21.86 1.63
N PHE A 331 25.03 -22.42 0.90
CA PHE A 331 26.19 -23.08 1.51
C PHE A 331 27.07 -22.06 2.26
N SER A 332 27.35 -20.93 1.62
CA SER A 332 28.23 -19.88 2.17
C SER A 332 27.62 -19.24 3.43
N THR A 333 26.35 -18.86 3.35
CA THR A 333 25.62 -18.28 4.49
C THR A 333 25.39 -19.33 5.58
N GLY A 334 25.11 -20.58 5.20
CA GLY A 334 24.97 -21.71 6.12
C GLY A 334 26.22 -21.97 6.96
N ALA A 335 27.42 -21.86 6.38
CA ALA A 335 28.68 -22.01 7.10
C ALA A 335 28.83 -20.96 8.23
N ILE A 336 28.47 -19.70 7.95
CA ILE A 336 28.49 -18.60 8.95
C ILE A 336 27.51 -18.90 10.08
N ILE A 337 26.27 -19.29 9.75
CA ILE A 337 25.25 -19.65 10.75
C ILE A 337 25.77 -20.77 11.66
N MET A 338 26.39 -21.81 11.09
CA MET A 338 26.95 -22.93 11.86
C MET A 338 28.03 -22.47 12.82
N ILE A 339 28.96 -21.61 12.37
CA ILE A 339 30.03 -21.07 13.23
C ILE A 339 29.44 -20.25 14.38
N LEU A 340 28.55 -19.31 14.08
CA LEU A 340 27.91 -18.46 15.10
C LEU A 340 27.06 -19.28 16.08
N THR A 341 26.39 -20.33 15.60
CA THR A 341 25.65 -21.27 16.44
C THR A 341 26.57 -22.07 17.34
N ALA A 342 27.70 -22.58 16.82
CA ALA A 342 28.69 -23.30 17.62
C ALA A 342 29.28 -22.41 18.72
N VAL A 343 29.60 -21.15 18.41
CA VAL A 343 30.08 -20.16 19.39
C VAL A 343 29.00 -19.87 20.45
N SER A 344 27.76 -19.65 20.03
CA SER A 344 26.62 -19.43 20.93
C SER A 344 26.47 -20.58 21.93
N VAL A 345 26.45 -21.83 21.43
CA VAL A 345 26.33 -23.04 22.24
C VAL A 345 27.50 -23.17 23.21
N ALA A 346 28.74 -22.99 22.72
CA ALA A 346 29.94 -23.11 23.55
C ALA A 346 29.95 -22.08 24.69
N VAL A 347 29.69 -20.80 24.39
CA VAL A 347 29.66 -19.72 25.39
C VAL A 347 28.50 -19.90 26.37
N GLY A 348 27.33 -20.28 25.88
CA GLY A 348 26.13 -20.52 26.68
C GLY A 348 26.30 -21.67 27.68
N LEU A 349 26.78 -22.82 27.21
CA LEU A 349 27.09 -23.98 28.06
C LEU A 349 28.22 -23.66 29.04
N ALA A 350 29.22 -22.88 28.62
CA ALA A 350 30.29 -22.43 29.49
C ALA A 350 29.80 -21.46 30.57
N TRP A 351 28.72 -20.68 30.36
CA TRP A 351 28.14 -19.79 31.37
C TRP A 351 27.36 -20.58 32.43
N ASN A 352 26.24 -21.19 32.04
CA ASN A 352 25.40 -21.99 32.92
C ASN A 352 24.60 -23.02 32.10
N ARG A 353 25.08 -24.26 32.08
CA ARG A 353 24.49 -25.34 31.27
C ARG A 353 22.99 -25.51 31.47
N LYS A 354 22.51 -25.50 32.71
CA LYS A 354 21.08 -25.72 33.00
C LYS A 354 20.24 -24.55 32.50
N GLU A 355 20.60 -23.34 32.91
CA GLU A 355 19.80 -22.15 32.58
C GLU A 355 19.85 -21.85 31.09
N TRP A 356 21.00 -22.03 30.45
CA TRP A 356 21.12 -21.81 29.01
C TRP A 356 20.30 -22.82 28.21
N LEU A 357 20.33 -24.12 28.54
CA LEU A 357 19.53 -25.13 27.82
C LEU A 357 18.02 -24.88 27.95
N ILE A 358 17.54 -24.49 29.14
CA ILE A 358 16.12 -24.15 29.35
C ILE A 358 15.74 -22.94 28.49
N ASN A 359 16.52 -21.87 28.51
CA ASN A 359 16.23 -20.68 27.72
C ASN A 359 16.39 -20.92 26.22
N ALA A 360 17.38 -21.71 25.79
CA ALA A 360 17.53 -22.11 24.39
C ALA A 360 16.30 -22.90 23.91
N ALA A 361 15.74 -23.79 24.75
CA ALA A 361 14.49 -24.47 24.44
C ALA A 361 13.30 -23.50 24.37
N ILE A 362 13.16 -22.58 25.33
CA ILE A 362 12.11 -21.55 25.33
C ILE A 362 12.20 -20.66 24.09
N PHE A 363 13.41 -20.39 23.59
CA PHE A 363 13.63 -19.56 22.41
C PHE A 363 13.43 -20.33 21.10
N TYR A 364 14.19 -21.41 20.87
CA TYR A 364 14.21 -22.05 19.56
C TYR A 364 12.99 -22.93 19.30
N ILE A 365 12.31 -23.47 20.31
CA ILE A 365 11.10 -24.30 20.08
C ILE A 365 9.97 -23.46 19.47
N PRO A 366 9.50 -22.35 20.09
CA PRO A 366 8.45 -21.52 19.47
C PRO A 366 8.91 -20.88 18.15
N PHE A 367 10.18 -20.45 18.08
CA PHE A 367 10.75 -19.91 16.84
C PHE A 367 10.61 -20.92 15.69
N THR A 368 11.08 -22.15 15.88
CA THR A 368 10.98 -23.20 14.87
C THR A 368 9.52 -23.52 14.53
N ILE A 369 8.64 -23.67 15.52
CA ILE A 369 7.23 -23.99 15.27
C ILE A 369 6.56 -22.91 14.40
N PHE A 370 6.71 -21.63 14.75
CA PHE A 370 6.03 -20.57 14.01
C PHE A 370 6.63 -20.35 12.61
N TYR A 371 7.97 -20.29 12.51
CA TYR A 371 8.64 -20.06 11.23
C TYR A 371 8.52 -21.23 10.27
N THR A 372 8.38 -22.47 10.77
CA THR A 372 8.13 -23.64 9.90
C THR A 372 6.65 -23.89 9.62
N THR A 373 5.76 -22.97 10.03
CA THR A 373 4.31 -23.14 9.92
C THR A 373 3.88 -24.51 10.48
N PHE A 374 4.25 -24.80 11.73
CA PHE A 374 4.04 -26.11 12.38
C PHE A 374 4.65 -27.28 11.58
N PHE A 375 5.90 -27.13 11.15
CA PHE A 375 6.68 -28.12 10.39
C PHE A 375 6.17 -28.45 8.98
N THR A 376 5.22 -27.67 8.45
CA THR A 376 4.75 -27.80 7.06
C THR A 376 5.65 -27.08 6.05
N ASN A 377 6.50 -26.16 6.51
CA ASN A 377 7.41 -25.39 5.68
C ASN A 377 8.83 -25.31 6.29
N GLY A 378 9.67 -26.30 6.03
CA GLY A 378 11.02 -26.38 6.64
C GLY A 378 11.96 -25.22 6.29
N THR A 379 11.82 -24.61 5.10
CA THR A 379 12.67 -23.49 4.65
C THR A 379 12.44 -22.23 5.49
N GLY A 380 11.23 -22.06 6.03
CA GLY A 380 10.86 -20.92 6.86
C GLY A 380 11.74 -20.71 8.09
N PHE A 381 12.33 -21.78 8.64
CA PHE A 381 13.30 -21.67 9.73
C PHE A 381 14.53 -20.83 9.34
N PHE A 382 15.06 -21.05 8.13
CA PHE A 382 16.24 -20.34 7.64
C PHE A 382 15.90 -18.93 7.15
N THR A 383 14.73 -18.74 6.51
CA THR A 383 14.27 -17.39 6.14
C THR A 383 13.99 -16.52 7.36
N GLY A 384 13.56 -17.10 8.48
CA GLY A 384 13.49 -16.39 9.77
C GLY A 384 14.85 -16.10 10.41
N LEU A 385 15.78 -17.05 10.35
CA LEU A 385 17.09 -16.92 11.01
C LEU A 385 17.99 -15.89 10.30
N VAL A 386 17.97 -15.85 8.97
CA VAL A 386 18.82 -14.96 8.15
C VAL A 386 18.01 -13.97 7.33
N GLY A 387 16.94 -14.43 6.67
CA GLY A 387 16.17 -13.64 5.73
C GLY A 387 15.57 -12.36 6.33
N SER A 388 15.00 -12.42 7.55
CA SER A 388 14.42 -11.25 8.21
C SER A 388 15.44 -10.11 8.40
N LEU A 389 16.63 -10.38 8.95
CA LEU A 389 17.65 -9.34 9.12
C LEU A 389 18.34 -8.96 7.80
N GLY A 390 18.59 -9.93 6.91
CA GLY A 390 19.18 -9.66 5.60
C GLY A 390 18.30 -8.74 4.75
N TYR A 391 16.99 -8.97 4.75
CA TYR A 391 16.01 -8.12 4.08
C TYR A 391 15.93 -6.73 4.72
N TRP A 392 15.87 -6.66 6.05
CA TRP A 392 15.87 -5.38 6.78
C TRP A 392 17.12 -4.53 6.47
N LEU A 393 18.30 -5.14 6.36
CA LEU A 393 19.54 -4.45 5.98
C LEU A 393 19.48 -3.90 4.55
N LYS A 394 18.95 -4.67 3.57
CA LYS A 394 18.76 -4.17 2.20
C LYS A 394 17.75 -3.02 2.13
N GLN A 395 16.68 -3.08 2.91
CA GLN A 395 15.67 -2.03 2.95
C GLN A 395 16.21 -0.68 3.44
N GLN A 396 17.28 -0.66 4.25
CA GLN A 396 17.91 0.60 4.67
C GLN A 396 18.43 1.43 3.48
N VAL A 397 18.70 0.80 2.33
CA VAL A 397 19.23 1.45 1.12
C VAL A 397 18.12 1.97 0.20
N VAL A 398 16.91 1.40 0.27
CA VAL A 398 15.80 1.66 -0.67
C VAL A 398 14.84 2.76 -0.17
N GLU A 399 15.02 3.28 1.05
CA GLU A 399 14.31 4.42 1.67
C GLU A 399 12.80 4.54 1.32
N ARG A 400 12.02 3.48 1.55
CA ARG A 400 10.56 3.53 1.32
C ARG A 400 9.91 4.65 2.15
N GLY A 401 9.14 5.51 1.48
CA GLY A 401 8.33 6.57 2.10
C GLY A 401 9.02 7.92 2.32
N SER A 402 10.32 8.07 1.99
CA SER A 402 11.07 9.34 1.96
C SER A 402 10.92 10.29 3.16
N GLN A 403 10.47 9.80 4.32
CA GLN A 403 10.15 10.65 5.46
C GLN A 403 11.41 11.36 5.98
N PRO A 404 11.31 12.64 6.39
CA PRO A 404 12.47 13.38 6.89
C PRO A 404 12.95 12.85 8.25
N TRP A 405 14.23 13.06 8.57
CA TRP A 405 14.83 12.60 9.84
C TRP A 405 14.13 13.17 11.09
N TYR A 406 13.51 14.36 11.00
CA TYR A 406 12.78 14.99 12.09
C TYR A 406 11.30 14.55 12.20
N TYR A 407 10.85 13.62 11.36
CA TYR A 407 9.45 13.19 11.26
C TYR A 407 8.83 12.83 12.62
N TYR A 408 9.49 11.99 13.40
CA TYR A 408 8.97 11.60 14.72
C TYR A 408 8.98 12.76 15.72
N TRP A 409 10.03 13.60 15.69
CA TRP A 409 10.26 14.65 16.69
C TRP A 409 9.37 15.87 16.49
N LEU A 410 9.11 16.26 15.24
CA LEU A 410 8.35 17.47 14.92
C LEU A 410 6.91 17.18 14.49
N ILE A 411 6.61 15.98 13.99
CA ILE A 411 5.27 15.63 13.48
C ILE A 411 4.59 14.63 14.41
N GLN A 412 5.07 13.38 14.48
CA GLN A 412 4.32 12.32 15.17
C GLN A 412 4.12 12.57 16.67
N ILE A 413 5.21 12.80 17.42
CA ILE A 413 5.13 12.97 18.88
C ILE A 413 4.37 14.25 19.28
N PRO A 414 4.62 15.43 18.67
CA PRO A 414 3.89 16.64 19.04
C PRO A 414 2.40 16.61 18.69
N ILE A 415 2.00 15.89 17.63
CA ILE A 415 0.60 15.82 17.20
C ILE A 415 -0.21 14.82 18.05
N TYR A 416 0.39 13.72 18.48
CA TYR A 416 -0.34 12.62 19.13
C TYR A 416 0.06 12.35 20.58
N GLU A 417 1.35 12.46 20.93
CA GLU A 417 1.90 11.91 22.18
C GLU A 417 2.49 12.99 23.09
N TYR A 418 1.90 14.19 23.06
CA TYR A 418 2.35 15.34 23.84
C TYR A 418 2.26 15.11 25.36
N LEU A 419 1.26 14.36 25.87
CA LEU A 419 1.15 14.06 27.30
C LEU A 419 2.36 13.26 27.81
N PRO A 420 2.67 12.05 27.29
CA PRO A 420 3.83 11.29 27.74
C PRO A 420 5.15 11.97 27.36
N ALA A 421 5.23 12.70 26.24
CA ALA A 421 6.43 13.44 25.87
C ALA A 421 6.74 14.55 26.88
N LEU A 422 5.82 15.47 27.13
CA LEU A 422 6.02 16.58 28.06
C LEU A 422 6.27 16.08 29.49
N ALA A 423 5.48 15.12 29.97
CA ALA A 423 5.66 14.54 31.30
C ALA A 423 6.97 13.74 31.43
N GLY A 424 7.36 13.00 30.39
CA GLY A 424 8.62 12.25 30.33
C GLY A 424 9.84 13.16 30.33
N PHE A 425 9.86 14.20 29.49
CA PHE A 425 10.94 15.18 29.46
C PHE A 425 11.04 15.97 30.76
N ALA A 426 9.91 16.40 31.33
CA ALA A 426 9.89 17.04 32.65
C ALA A 426 10.47 16.13 33.74
N THR A 427 10.25 14.82 33.65
CA THR A 427 10.82 13.83 34.56
C THR A 427 12.35 13.76 34.43
N VAL A 428 12.87 13.70 33.19
CA VAL A 428 14.31 13.67 32.92
C VAL A 428 14.99 14.95 33.41
N ILE A 429 14.42 16.12 33.06
CA ILE A 429 14.92 17.42 33.49
C ILE A 429 14.91 17.53 35.03
N GLY A 430 13.81 17.12 35.66
CA GLY A 430 13.67 17.17 37.12
C GLY A 430 14.69 16.29 37.84
N VAL A 431 14.99 15.11 37.32
CA VAL A 431 16.06 14.25 37.86
C VAL A 431 17.45 14.85 37.58
N GLY A 432 17.68 15.37 36.38
CA GLY A 432 18.95 16.02 36.00
C GLY A 432 19.30 17.22 36.88
N ILE A 433 18.34 18.12 37.12
CA ILE A 433 18.51 19.26 38.04
C ILE A 433 18.84 18.76 39.45
N LYS A 434 18.17 17.70 39.92
CA LYS A 434 18.45 17.12 41.25
C LYS A 434 19.85 16.53 41.36
N SER A 435 20.37 15.91 40.29
CA SER A 435 21.75 15.40 40.26
C SER A 435 22.80 16.50 40.25
N ILE A 436 22.54 17.62 39.56
CA ILE A 436 23.50 18.75 39.46
C ILE A 436 23.51 19.60 40.74
N THR A 437 22.33 19.83 41.35
CA THR A 437 22.19 20.72 42.53
C THR A 437 22.67 20.11 43.86
N GLY A 438 23.29 18.92 43.84
CA GLY A 438 23.94 18.33 45.02
C GLY A 438 23.00 17.98 46.19
N ARG A 439 21.67 18.00 46.02
CA ARG A 439 20.67 17.60 47.04
C ARG A 439 20.56 16.07 47.21
N THR A 440 21.68 15.37 47.05
CA THR A 440 21.87 13.94 47.34
C THR A 440 22.58 13.76 48.69
N LYS A 441 22.13 14.45 49.74
CA LYS A 441 22.19 13.86 51.09
C LYS A 441 20.93 13.04 51.27
N VAL A 442 20.97 11.79 50.80
CA VAL A 442 20.15 10.75 51.40
C VAL A 442 20.67 10.62 52.83
N ALA A 443 19.98 11.25 53.79
CA ALA A 443 20.21 10.98 55.19
C ALA A 443 20.03 9.47 55.41
N PRO A 444 20.94 8.79 56.13
CA PRO A 444 20.71 7.41 56.51
C PRO A 444 19.49 7.40 57.43
N ALA A 445 18.35 6.94 56.92
CA ALA A 445 17.30 6.45 57.81
C ALA A 445 17.95 5.32 58.64
N GLN A 446 17.89 5.45 59.96
CA GLN A 446 18.47 4.51 60.92
C GLN A 446 18.27 3.07 60.44
N GLN A 447 19.38 2.44 60.07
CA GLN A 447 19.46 1.01 59.84
C GLN A 447 19.45 0.34 61.22
N SER A 448 18.38 -0.38 61.54
CA SER A 448 18.49 -1.54 62.42
C SER A 448 19.39 -2.56 61.71
N ALA A 449 20.52 -2.88 62.34
CA ALA A 449 21.49 -3.83 61.82
C ALA A 449 20.94 -5.25 61.87
N SER A 450 20.35 -5.71 60.76
CA SER A 450 20.25 -7.12 60.34
C SER A 450 19.56 -7.15 58.97
N ASP A 451 20.08 -8.01 58.09
CA ASP A 451 19.67 -8.29 56.70
C ASP A 451 20.36 -7.46 55.60
N GLU A 452 21.13 -8.18 54.77
CA GLU A 452 21.73 -7.71 53.52
C GLU A 452 20.66 -7.08 52.62
N ALA A 453 20.72 -5.76 52.44
CA ALA A 453 19.72 -5.04 51.64
C ALA A 453 19.81 -5.45 50.16
N PRO A 454 18.69 -5.85 49.50
CA PRO A 454 18.70 -6.20 48.08
C PRO A 454 19.10 -4.99 47.23
N THR A 455 19.94 -5.23 46.21
CA THR A 455 20.34 -4.24 45.20
C THR A 455 19.10 -3.62 44.54
N LYS A 456 18.88 -2.31 44.73
CA LYS A 456 17.76 -1.59 44.11
C LYS A 456 17.93 -1.56 42.59
N ALA A 457 16.95 -2.09 41.85
CA ALA A 457 16.96 -2.07 40.39
C ALA A 457 17.00 -0.63 39.82
N PRO A 458 17.72 -0.40 38.70
CA PRO A 458 17.92 0.94 38.12
C PRO A 458 16.71 1.41 37.28
N VAL A 459 15.53 1.54 37.92
CA VAL A 459 14.25 1.83 37.24
C VAL A 459 14.31 3.08 36.35
N PHE A 460 14.68 4.24 36.92
CA PHE A 460 14.75 5.49 36.15
C PHE A 460 15.76 5.39 35.00
N ALA A 461 16.94 4.82 35.25
CA ALA A 461 17.98 4.70 34.23
C ALA A 461 17.52 3.83 33.06
N LEU A 462 16.83 2.71 33.33
CA LEU A 462 16.27 1.87 32.25
C LEU A 462 15.22 2.62 31.44
N LEU A 463 14.22 3.23 32.09
CA LEU A 463 13.12 3.89 31.39
C LEU A 463 13.60 5.13 30.61
N ALA A 464 14.52 5.90 31.18
CA ALA A 464 15.12 7.06 30.51
C ALA A 464 16.03 6.63 29.36
N PHE A 465 16.89 5.63 29.56
CA PHE A 465 17.74 5.07 28.51
C PHE A 465 16.89 4.55 27.34
N TRP A 466 15.85 3.76 27.64
CA TRP A 466 15.01 3.18 26.60
C TRP A 466 14.23 4.24 25.84
N SER A 467 13.67 5.25 26.53
CA SER A 467 12.97 6.37 25.89
C SER A 467 13.90 7.18 24.99
N LEU A 468 15.10 7.53 25.49
CA LEU A 468 16.06 8.34 24.75
C LEU A 468 16.65 7.58 23.56
N THR A 469 17.03 6.32 23.74
CA THR A 469 17.57 5.52 22.63
C THR A 469 16.50 5.19 21.60
N SER A 470 15.23 5.04 21.97
CA SER A 470 14.14 4.89 21.00
C SER A 470 13.94 6.18 20.21
N LEU A 471 14.01 7.34 20.86
CA LEU A 471 13.98 8.65 20.19
C LEU A 471 15.15 8.88 19.22
N ILE A 472 16.25 8.13 19.33
CA ILE A 472 17.42 8.25 18.46
C ILE A 472 17.43 7.15 17.39
N ALA A 473 17.15 5.90 17.76
CA ALA A 473 17.30 4.74 16.89
C ALA A 473 16.28 4.73 15.73
N TYR A 474 15.01 5.06 15.99
CA TYR A 474 13.98 5.01 14.95
C TYR A 474 14.09 6.14 13.90
N PRO A 475 14.48 7.38 14.25
CA PRO A 475 14.81 8.39 13.23
C PRO A 475 16.03 8.06 12.36
N LEU A 476 16.99 7.30 12.90
CA LEU A 476 18.19 6.88 12.17
C LEU A 476 17.99 5.64 11.30
N ALA A 477 16.86 4.94 11.45
CA ALA A 477 16.50 3.85 10.55
C ALA A 477 16.12 4.42 9.17
N GLY A 478 16.55 3.75 8.10
CA GLY A 478 16.25 4.11 6.71
C GLY A 478 14.75 4.12 6.43
N GLU A 479 14.04 3.04 6.82
CA GLU A 479 12.57 3.00 6.78
C GLU A 479 11.96 3.77 7.96
N LYS A 480 11.31 4.89 7.65
CA LYS A 480 10.65 5.76 8.63
C LYS A 480 9.16 5.74 8.37
N MET A 481 8.40 5.19 9.32
CA MET A 481 6.98 4.90 9.15
C MET A 481 6.19 5.20 10.42
N PRO A 482 4.93 5.67 10.33
CA PRO A 482 4.14 6.12 11.48
C PRO A 482 4.11 5.12 12.64
N TRP A 483 3.89 3.84 12.34
CA TRP A 483 3.75 2.75 13.31
C TRP A 483 4.94 2.58 14.24
N LEU A 484 6.15 2.94 13.81
CA LEU A 484 7.35 2.84 14.63
C LEU A 484 7.31 3.77 15.84
N THR A 485 6.47 4.80 15.82
CA THR A 485 6.24 5.69 16.97
C THR A 485 5.72 4.94 18.19
N ALA A 486 4.96 3.84 18.01
CA ALA A 486 4.48 3.02 19.14
C ALA A 486 5.62 2.52 20.04
N HIS A 487 6.79 2.23 19.45
CA HIS A 487 7.98 1.79 20.17
C HIS A 487 8.69 2.92 20.94
N ILE A 488 8.43 4.18 20.56
CA ILE A 488 8.88 5.38 21.27
C ILE A 488 7.89 5.76 22.38
N THR A 489 6.60 5.60 22.11
CA THR A 489 5.50 6.00 23.00
C THR A 489 5.44 5.21 24.30
N PHE A 490 5.43 3.88 24.24
CA PHE A 490 5.26 3.07 25.45
C PHE A 490 6.35 3.26 26.52
N PRO A 491 7.66 3.40 26.22
CA PRO A 491 8.67 3.67 27.24
C PRO A 491 8.56 5.10 27.78
N LEU A 492 8.18 6.08 26.94
CA LEU A 492 7.91 7.45 27.38
C LEU A 492 6.75 7.50 28.37
N ILE A 493 5.67 6.72 28.14
CA ILE A 493 4.57 6.58 29.08
C ILE A 493 5.06 6.01 30.41
N LEU A 494 5.85 4.95 30.40
CA LEU A 494 6.39 4.35 31.63
C LEU A 494 7.29 5.34 32.39
N LEU A 495 8.12 6.12 31.68
CA LEU A 495 8.96 7.16 32.27
C LEU A 495 8.14 8.31 32.87
N ALA A 496 7.14 8.81 32.13
CA ALA A 496 6.20 9.84 32.59
C ALA A 496 5.44 9.39 33.84
N ALA A 497 4.95 8.14 33.83
CA ALA A 497 4.26 7.53 34.96
C ALA A 497 5.17 7.40 36.20
N TRP A 498 6.44 7.04 36.02
CA TRP A 498 7.41 7.02 37.11
C TRP A 498 7.61 8.42 37.70
N GLY A 499 7.75 9.45 36.87
CA GLY A 499 7.86 10.84 37.32
C GLY A 499 6.62 11.33 38.04
N PHE A 500 5.43 11.00 37.51
CA PHE A 500 4.14 11.28 38.14
C PHE A 500 4.05 10.66 39.54
N GLN A 501 4.50 9.42 39.72
CA GLN A 501 4.60 8.81 41.05
C GLN A 501 5.51 9.61 41.99
N GLN A 502 6.68 10.06 41.53
CA GLN A 502 7.60 10.84 42.38
C GLN A 502 7.00 12.19 42.80
N MET A 503 6.18 12.79 41.94
CA MET A 503 5.43 14.00 42.22
C MET A 503 4.30 13.73 43.23
N MET A 504 3.45 12.74 42.95
CA MET A 504 2.29 12.40 43.77
C MET A 504 2.67 11.82 45.14
N ALA A 505 3.85 11.24 45.29
CA ALA A 505 4.38 10.83 46.60
C ALA A 505 4.58 12.01 47.57
N LYS A 506 4.70 13.24 47.06
CA LYS A 506 4.85 14.48 47.85
C LYS A 506 3.53 15.24 48.02
N PHE A 507 2.45 14.77 47.42
CA PHE A 507 1.15 15.42 47.45
C PHE A 507 0.46 15.19 48.80
N ASP A 508 0.09 16.28 49.49
CA ASP A 508 -0.64 16.20 50.75
C ASP A 508 -2.16 16.11 50.51
N SER A 509 -2.65 14.88 50.36
CA SER A 509 -4.08 14.61 50.13
C SER A 509 -4.99 15.09 51.27
N LYS A 510 -4.50 15.17 52.52
CA LYS A 510 -5.32 15.56 53.67
C LYS A 510 -5.57 17.07 53.64
N THR A 511 -4.50 17.86 53.56
CA THR A 511 -4.59 19.32 53.46
C THR A 511 -5.34 19.74 52.20
N PHE A 512 -5.14 19.02 51.09
CA PHE A 512 -5.86 19.29 49.84
C PHE A 512 -7.39 19.09 50.00
N GLY A 513 -7.83 18.02 50.66
CA GLY A 513 -9.26 17.78 50.91
C GLY A 513 -9.87 18.83 51.85
N GLU A 514 -9.24 19.07 53.00
CA GLU A 514 -9.72 19.99 54.04
C GLU A 514 -9.84 21.44 53.54
N LYS A 515 -8.88 21.90 52.71
CA LYS A 515 -8.86 23.26 52.16
C LYS A 515 -9.60 23.40 50.82
N LYS A 516 -10.49 22.46 50.48
CA LYS A 516 -11.25 22.44 49.21
C LYS A 516 -10.35 22.60 47.97
N GLY A 517 -9.21 21.92 47.93
CA GLY A 517 -8.23 22.02 46.86
C GLY A 517 -8.74 21.66 45.46
N TRP A 518 -9.85 20.93 45.37
CA TRP A 518 -10.54 20.70 44.09
C TRP A 518 -11.05 22.02 43.46
N LEU A 519 -11.45 23.03 44.26
CA LEU A 519 -11.76 24.37 43.77
C LEU A 519 -10.52 25.06 43.21
N VAL A 520 -9.35 24.81 43.79
CA VAL A 520 -8.07 25.36 43.29
C VAL A 520 -7.76 24.79 41.92
N ILE A 521 -7.94 23.47 41.71
CA ILE A 521 -7.79 22.87 40.37
C ILE A 521 -8.77 23.51 39.39
N GLY A 522 -10.06 23.60 39.72
CA GLY A 522 -11.07 24.22 38.85
C GLY A 522 -10.75 25.68 38.50
N MET A 523 -10.29 26.46 39.48
CA MET A 523 -9.87 27.85 39.25
C MET A 523 -8.58 27.95 38.44
N ILE A 524 -7.61 27.04 38.61
CA ILE A 524 -6.40 26.98 37.78
C ILE A 524 -6.79 26.70 36.33
N LEU A 525 -7.73 25.80 36.06
CA LEU A 525 -8.21 25.55 34.69
C LEU A 525 -8.85 26.79 34.07
N ILE A 526 -9.70 27.50 34.81
CA ILE A 526 -10.31 28.77 34.37
C ILE A 526 -9.23 29.84 34.14
N PHE A 527 -8.24 29.90 35.03
CA PHE A 527 -7.10 30.81 34.90
C PHE A 527 -6.29 30.51 33.65
N LEU A 528 -5.95 29.24 33.40
CA LEU A 528 -5.21 28.82 32.21
C LEU A 528 -6.01 29.15 30.93
N ALA A 529 -7.32 28.89 30.92
CA ALA A 529 -8.18 29.25 29.78
C ALA A 529 -8.21 30.77 29.52
N GLY A 530 -8.36 31.59 30.56
CA GLY A 530 -8.29 33.05 30.43
C GLY A 530 -6.91 33.53 30.02
N PHE A 531 -5.85 33.02 30.67
CA PHE A 531 -4.46 33.39 30.40
C PHE A 531 -4.06 33.06 28.97
N PHE A 532 -4.26 31.82 28.51
CA PHE A 532 -4.01 31.45 27.13
C PHE A 532 -4.97 32.14 26.16
N GLY A 533 -6.19 32.49 26.56
CA GLY A 533 -7.12 33.31 25.76
C GLY A 533 -6.59 34.71 25.49
N VAL A 534 -5.94 35.35 26.48
CA VAL A 534 -5.29 36.66 26.31
C VAL A 534 -4.18 36.58 25.28
N PHE A 535 -3.25 35.63 25.43
CA PHE A 535 -2.16 35.45 24.46
C PHE A 535 -2.66 34.98 23.09
N GLY A 536 -3.64 34.08 23.06
CA GLY A 536 -4.26 33.60 21.83
C GLY A 536 -4.94 34.72 21.05
N SER A 537 -5.63 35.63 21.72
CA SER A 537 -6.22 36.81 21.08
C SER A 537 -5.16 37.77 20.53
N LEU A 538 -4.08 38.04 21.30
CA LEU A 538 -2.96 38.87 20.84
C LEU A 538 -2.23 38.27 19.63
N LEU A 539 -2.20 36.95 19.53
CA LEU A 539 -1.54 36.18 18.48
C LEU A 539 -2.53 35.67 17.41
N SER A 540 -3.78 36.13 17.40
CA SER A 540 -4.76 35.69 16.39
C SER A 540 -4.66 36.51 15.10
N SER A 541 -5.36 36.05 14.07
CA SER A 541 -5.62 36.80 12.83
C SER A 541 -6.46 38.08 13.05
N ASN A 542 -7.06 38.24 14.24
CA ASN A 542 -7.87 39.40 14.62
C ASN A 542 -7.48 39.91 16.02
N PRO A 543 -6.32 40.59 16.14
CA PRO A 543 -5.86 41.13 17.41
C PRO A 543 -6.85 42.15 18.00
N PRO A 544 -6.77 42.45 19.30
CA PRO A 544 -7.65 43.45 19.91
C PRO A 544 -7.33 44.87 19.43
N PHE A 545 -8.31 45.76 19.58
CA PHE A 545 -8.22 47.21 19.32
C PHE A 545 -7.92 47.61 17.86
N GLN A 546 -8.37 46.83 16.87
CA GLN A 546 -8.11 47.10 15.45
C GLN A 546 -9.09 48.09 14.79
N GLY A 547 -10.25 48.35 15.40
CA GLY A 547 -11.23 49.31 14.90
C GLY A 547 -12.66 49.03 15.39
N GLN A 548 -13.65 49.60 14.70
CA GLN A 548 -15.06 49.61 15.12
C GLN A 548 -15.95 48.63 14.34
N GLU A 549 -15.41 47.89 13.39
CA GLU A 549 -16.18 46.87 12.67
C GLU A 549 -16.51 45.69 13.60
N LEU A 550 -17.65 45.03 13.36
CA LEU A 550 -18.14 43.94 14.23
C LEU A 550 -17.10 42.82 14.42
N TYR A 551 -16.35 42.47 13.37
CA TYR A 551 -15.27 41.49 13.45
C TYR A 551 -14.15 41.95 14.39
N GLN A 552 -13.66 43.18 14.25
CA GLN A 552 -12.59 43.75 15.09
C GLN A 552 -13.03 43.95 16.55
N LEU A 553 -14.30 44.32 16.77
CA LEU A 553 -14.90 44.43 18.08
C LEU A 553 -14.99 43.08 18.78
N ARG A 554 -15.28 41.98 18.07
CA ARG A 554 -15.22 40.61 18.64
C ARG A 554 -13.82 40.27 19.13
N GLY A 555 -12.77 40.59 18.38
CA GLY A 555 -11.38 40.38 18.81
C GLY A 555 -11.07 41.11 20.13
N THR A 556 -11.46 42.38 20.21
CA THR A 556 -11.33 43.21 21.43
C THR A 556 -12.15 42.67 22.61
N GLY A 557 -13.40 42.28 22.37
CA GLY A 557 -14.29 41.71 23.38
C GLY A 557 -13.77 40.38 23.94
N ASN A 558 -13.23 39.52 23.08
CA ASN A 558 -12.61 38.25 23.48
C ASN A 558 -11.38 38.50 24.36
N PHE A 559 -10.50 39.43 23.97
CA PHE A 559 -9.33 39.81 24.76
C PHE A 559 -9.71 40.32 26.16
N LEU A 560 -10.63 41.29 26.24
CA LEU A 560 -11.04 41.88 27.51
C LEU A 560 -11.72 40.83 28.42
N SER A 561 -12.56 39.98 27.85
CA SER A 561 -13.20 38.89 28.60
C SER A 561 -12.17 37.91 29.14
N ALA A 562 -11.21 37.49 28.32
CA ALA A 562 -10.12 36.59 28.72
C ALA A 562 -9.25 37.21 29.83
N LEU A 563 -8.96 38.52 29.73
CA LEU A 563 -8.18 39.25 30.74
C LEU A 563 -8.91 39.33 32.08
N VAL A 564 -10.22 39.62 32.07
CA VAL A 564 -11.05 39.63 33.28
C VAL A 564 -11.11 38.24 33.90
N ILE A 565 -11.33 37.20 33.09
CA ILE A 565 -11.35 35.81 33.55
C ILE A 565 -10.02 35.44 34.22
N ALA A 566 -8.88 35.74 33.57
CA ALA A 566 -7.55 35.46 34.12
C ALA A 566 -7.29 36.25 35.43
N GLY A 567 -7.64 37.54 35.47
CA GLY A 567 -7.44 38.38 36.66
C GLY A 567 -8.27 37.91 37.85
N VAL A 568 -9.57 37.66 37.65
CA VAL A 568 -10.50 37.24 38.70
C VAL A 568 -10.14 35.84 39.22
N SER A 569 -9.91 34.87 38.32
CA SER A 569 -9.51 33.53 38.72
C SER A 569 -8.14 33.51 39.41
N GLY A 570 -7.17 34.30 38.94
CA GLY A 570 -5.85 34.46 39.57
C GLY A 570 -5.95 35.00 41.01
N TYR A 571 -6.80 36.01 41.23
CA TYR A 571 -7.08 36.53 42.58
C TYR A 571 -7.73 35.48 43.49
N ILE A 572 -8.70 34.71 42.97
CA ILE A 572 -9.35 33.64 43.72
C ILE A 572 -8.34 32.54 44.08
N ILE A 573 -7.50 32.10 43.13
CA ILE A 573 -6.43 31.12 43.38
C ILE A 573 -5.53 31.62 44.50
N TRP A 574 -5.01 32.84 44.39
CA TRP A 574 -4.14 33.44 45.40
C TRP A 574 -4.79 33.42 46.79
N LYS A 575 -6.06 33.80 46.89
CA LYS A 575 -6.81 33.80 48.15
C LYS A 575 -6.99 32.39 48.73
N LEU A 576 -7.19 31.37 47.88
CA LEU A 576 -7.38 29.97 48.31
C LEU A 576 -6.07 29.29 48.72
N VAL A 577 -4.94 29.67 48.12
CA VAL A 577 -3.64 28.98 48.31
C VAL A 577 -2.65 29.76 49.18
N LYS A 578 -2.99 30.96 49.66
CA LYS A 578 -2.10 31.80 50.49
C LYS A 578 -1.50 31.06 51.71
N ASP A 579 -2.25 30.11 52.27
CA ASP A 579 -1.85 29.32 53.45
C ASP A 579 -1.40 27.90 53.08
N TRP A 580 -1.10 27.64 51.79
CA TRP A 580 -0.59 26.34 51.33
C TRP A 580 0.93 26.33 51.36
N GLN A 581 1.51 25.14 51.52
CA GLN A 581 2.93 25.01 51.22
C GLN A 581 3.19 25.27 49.73
N PRO A 582 4.24 25.99 49.34
CA PRO A 582 4.53 26.31 47.94
C PRO A 582 4.58 25.07 47.05
N LEU A 583 5.13 23.97 47.55
CA LEU A 583 5.22 22.70 46.82
C LEU A 583 3.82 22.12 46.51
N GLN A 584 2.86 22.23 47.43
CA GLN A 584 1.49 21.73 47.23
C GLN A 584 0.77 22.52 46.13
N PHE A 585 0.99 23.83 46.05
CA PHE A 585 0.49 24.67 44.96
C PHE A 585 1.05 24.21 43.62
N TRP A 586 2.37 24.06 43.49
CA TRP A 586 3.01 23.63 42.24
C TRP A 586 2.59 22.22 41.79
N ILE A 587 2.44 21.27 42.72
CA ILE A 587 1.91 19.93 42.39
C ILE A 587 0.46 20.03 41.89
N SER A 588 -0.36 20.89 42.50
CA SER A 588 -1.75 21.09 42.07
C SER A 588 -1.84 21.76 40.70
N THR A 589 -0.96 22.73 40.41
CA THR A 589 -0.81 23.33 39.08
C THR A 589 -0.37 22.30 38.05
N ALA A 590 0.65 21.49 38.35
CA ALA A 590 1.11 20.41 37.48
C ALA A 590 0.00 19.39 37.20
N ASN A 591 -0.76 18.98 38.22
CA ASN A 591 -1.93 18.11 38.05
C ASN A 591 -3.03 18.76 37.18
N SER A 592 -3.24 20.06 37.29
CA SER A 592 -4.21 20.79 36.45
C SER A 592 -3.78 20.80 34.99
N VAL A 593 -2.49 21.04 34.71
CA VAL A 593 -1.92 20.96 33.35
C VAL A 593 -2.01 19.53 32.82
N LEU A 594 -1.63 18.52 33.61
CA LEU A 594 -1.75 17.11 33.23
C LEU A 594 -3.21 16.72 32.94
N LEU A 595 -4.19 17.26 33.68
CA LEU A 595 -5.60 17.02 33.42
C LEU A 595 -6.03 17.58 32.07
N VAL A 596 -5.60 18.81 31.71
CA VAL A 596 -5.85 19.38 30.36
C VAL A 596 -5.23 18.47 29.29
N LEU A 597 -3.98 18.05 29.49
CA LEU A 597 -3.30 17.16 28.55
C LEU A 597 -4.00 15.80 28.44
N VAL A 598 -4.50 15.22 29.53
CA VAL A 598 -5.30 13.98 29.51
C VAL A 598 -6.58 14.17 28.69
N LEU A 599 -7.30 15.28 28.86
CA LEU A 599 -8.51 15.55 28.09
C LEU A 599 -8.20 15.73 26.61
N LEU A 600 -7.17 16.51 26.27
CA LEU A 600 -6.71 16.68 24.90
C LEU A 600 -6.28 15.34 24.29
N THR A 601 -5.44 14.57 24.99
CA THR A 601 -4.95 13.28 24.48
C THR A 601 -6.11 12.30 24.27
N SER A 602 -7.09 12.28 25.17
CA SER A 602 -8.30 11.48 25.00
C SER A 602 -9.12 11.95 23.79
N HIS A 603 -9.28 13.25 23.59
CA HIS A 603 -9.96 13.81 22.42
C HIS A 603 -9.24 13.42 21.13
N THR A 604 -7.92 13.59 21.06
CA THR A 604 -7.09 13.20 19.92
C THR A 604 -7.19 11.70 19.63
N ALA A 605 -7.15 10.87 20.67
CA ALA A 605 -7.26 9.42 20.50
C ALA A 605 -8.63 9.01 19.97
N ILE A 606 -9.70 9.65 20.45
CA ILE A 606 -11.06 9.38 19.98
C ILE A 606 -11.24 9.82 18.52
N GLN A 607 -10.77 11.02 18.18
CA GLN A 607 -10.80 11.55 16.82
C GLN A 607 -10.10 10.58 15.86
N ALA A 608 -8.86 10.21 16.16
CA ALA A 608 -8.06 9.38 15.27
C ALA A 608 -8.57 7.93 15.16
N ALA A 609 -9.12 7.36 16.24
CA ALA A 609 -9.51 5.94 16.26
C ALA A 609 -10.98 5.69 15.89
N TYR A 610 -11.91 6.63 16.13
CA TYR A 610 -13.35 6.39 15.93
C TYR A 610 -14.05 7.37 14.99
N ILE A 611 -13.42 8.50 14.65
CA ILE A 611 -14.07 9.53 13.83
C ILE A 611 -13.37 9.61 12.47
N ASN A 612 -12.05 9.82 12.45
CA ASN A 612 -11.25 10.07 11.26
C ASN A 612 -10.45 8.82 10.81
N TYR A 613 -10.92 7.61 11.14
CA TYR A 613 -10.10 6.39 10.99
C TYR A 613 -9.79 5.99 9.53
N ASP A 614 -10.66 6.40 8.60
CA ASP A 614 -10.52 6.22 7.14
C ASP A 614 -10.25 7.57 6.42
N GLU A 615 -10.02 8.64 7.19
CA GLU A 615 -9.81 9.98 6.66
C GLU A 615 -8.31 10.31 6.55
N PRO A 616 -7.89 11.03 5.50
CA PRO A 616 -6.48 11.32 5.25
C PRO A 616 -5.87 12.33 6.23
N THR A 617 -6.66 12.89 7.14
CA THR A 617 -6.20 13.90 8.12
C THR A 617 -5.26 13.34 9.20
N GLU A 618 -5.17 12.02 9.34
CA GLU A 618 -4.38 11.38 10.38
C GLU A 618 -3.03 10.86 9.87
N TYR A 619 -1.93 11.36 10.41
CA TYR A 619 -0.57 10.89 10.14
C TYR A 619 -0.26 9.52 10.75
N LEU A 620 -1.23 8.87 11.41
CA LEU A 620 -1.04 7.57 12.04
C LEU A 620 -0.89 6.42 11.04
N VAL A 621 -1.33 6.59 9.79
CA VAL A 621 -1.19 5.60 8.72
C VAL A 621 -0.60 6.28 7.49
N TYR A 622 0.33 5.58 6.85
CA TYR A 622 1.03 6.10 5.69
C TYR A 622 0.13 6.07 4.45
N ALA A 623 -0.49 4.93 4.16
CA ALA A 623 -1.42 4.72 3.05
C ALA A 623 -2.77 4.21 3.59
N HIS A 624 -3.75 5.11 3.72
CA HIS A 624 -5.08 4.77 4.21
C HIS A 624 -5.92 4.15 3.09
N GLY A 625 -6.69 3.11 3.41
CA GLY A 625 -7.77 2.67 2.52
C GLY A 625 -8.91 3.69 2.58
N GLY A 626 -9.26 4.30 1.44
CA GLY A 626 -10.38 5.23 1.35
C GLY A 626 -11.73 4.54 1.52
N ARG A 627 -12.72 5.27 2.05
CA ARG A 627 -14.10 4.78 2.23
C ARG A 627 -14.72 4.23 0.94
N GLY A 628 -14.32 4.77 -0.21
CA GLY A 628 -14.77 4.34 -1.53
C GLY A 628 -14.56 2.85 -1.84
N ILE A 629 -13.60 2.18 -1.18
CA ILE A 629 -13.43 0.72 -1.24
C ILE A 629 -14.67 -0.01 -0.74
N LYS A 630 -15.22 0.40 0.41
CA LYS A 630 -16.42 -0.21 0.97
C LYS A 630 -17.66 0.17 0.20
N ASP A 631 -17.75 1.41 -0.28
CA ASP A 631 -18.91 1.86 -1.06
C ASP A 631 -19.01 1.10 -2.40
N ALA A 632 -17.88 0.85 -3.07
CA ALA A 632 -17.84 0.03 -4.28
C ALA A 632 -18.09 -1.46 -3.97
N LEU A 633 -17.57 -2.00 -2.86
CA LEU A 633 -17.88 -3.37 -2.44
C LEU A 633 -19.37 -3.56 -2.13
N GLU A 634 -20.00 -2.63 -1.40
CA GLU A 634 -21.43 -2.67 -1.08
C GLU A 634 -22.26 -2.70 -2.37
N GLN A 635 -21.87 -1.94 -3.39
CA GLN A 635 -22.51 -1.97 -4.72
C GLN A 635 -22.32 -3.31 -5.43
N ILE A 636 -21.10 -3.86 -5.45
CA ILE A 636 -20.83 -5.15 -6.08
C ILE A 636 -21.60 -6.27 -5.37
N GLU A 637 -21.64 -6.27 -4.04
CA GLU A 637 -22.37 -7.26 -3.23
C GLU A 637 -23.87 -7.18 -3.50
N GLU A 638 -24.47 -5.97 -3.47
CA GLU A 638 -25.89 -5.79 -3.77
C GLU A 638 -26.25 -6.28 -5.18
N LEU A 639 -25.42 -5.98 -6.17
CA LEU A 639 -25.61 -6.45 -7.55
C LEU A 639 -25.52 -7.97 -7.64
N SER A 640 -24.53 -8.56 -6.97
CA SER A 640 -24.32 -10.02 -6.97
C SER A 640 -25.50 -10.77 -6.37
N TYR A 641 -26.02 -10.32 -5.21
CA TYR A 641 -27.17 -10.94 -4.56
C TYR A 641 -28.48 -10.82 -5.35
N ARG A 642 -28.61 -9.80 -6.20
CA ARG A 642 -29.83 -9.56 -6.98
C ARG A 642 -29.81 -10.22 -8.37
N THR A 643 -28.62 -10.46 -8.92
CA THR A 643 -28.45 -10.98 -10.29
C THR A 643 -27.91 -12.41 -10.33
N SER A 644 -27.41 -12.92 -9.21
CA SER A 644 -26.81 -14.25 -9.09
C SER A 644 -27.14 -14.94 -7.76
N ASP A 645 -26.80 -16.22 -7.64
CA ASP A 645 -26.95 -16.97 -6.39
C ASP A 645 -25.85 -16.56 -5.38
N GLY A 646 -26.14 -15.54 -4.57
CA GLY A 646 -25.24 -15.08 -3.52
C GLY A 646 -24.09 -14.23 -4.04
N LEU A 647 -22.85 -14.74 -3.95
CA LEU A 647 -21.63 -14.06 -4.39
C LEU A 647 -21.03 -14.69 -5.67
N ALA A 648 -21.90 -15.22 -6.53
CA ALA A 648 -21.51 -15.93 -7.75
C ALA A 648 -21.26 -15.00 -8.95
N MET A 649 -21.66 -13.73 -8.90
CA MET A 649 -21.39 -12.78 -9.97
C MET A 649 -19.88 -12.65 -10.23
N GLU A 650 -19.47 -12.67 -11.49
CA GLU A 650 -18.08 -12.43 -11.86
C GLU A 650 -17.70 -10.97 -11.56
N VAL A 651 -16.57 -10.80 -10.88
CA VAL A 651 -15.98 -9.49 -10.57
C VAL A 651 -14.54 -9.53 -11.04
N ALA A 652 -14.25 -8.74 -12.07
CA ALA A 652 -12.90 -8.62 -12.62
C ALA A 652 -12.13 -7.49 -11.92
N PHE A 653 -10.83 -7.69 -11.66
CA PHE A 653 -9.98 -6.68 -11.03
C PHE A 653 -8.51 -6.76 -11.49
N ASP A 654 -7.83 -5.61 -11.51
CA ASP A 654 -6.43 -5.46 -11.96
C ASP A 654 -5.38 -5.60 -10.84
N ASN A 655 -4.11 -5.41 -11.22
CA ASN A 655 -2.96 -5.38 -10.30
C ASN A 655 -2.99 -4.22 -9.29
N GLU A 656 -3.68 -3.13 -9.59
CA GLU A 656 -3.74 -1.96 -8.72
C GLU A 656 -4.85 -2.08 -7.68
N SER A 657 -6.07 -2.41 -8.12
CA SER A 657 -7.25 -2.63 -7.29
C SER A 657 -7.16 -3.92 -6.47
N THR A 658 -6.27 -4.85 -6.84
CA THR A 658 -5.83 -6.00 -6.01
C THR A 658 -5.74 -5.65 -4.52
N TYR A 659 -5.14 -4.49 -4.19
CA TYR A 659 -5.17 -3.96 -2.83
C TYR A 659 -6.31 -2.94 -2.68
N PRO A 660 -7.32 -3.15 -1.82
CA PRO A 660 -7.48 -4.26 -0.87
C PRO A 660 -8.44 -5.39 -1.33
N TYR A 661 -8.87 -5.42 -2.61
CA TYR A 661 -9.94 -6.32 -3.04
C TYR A 661 -9.62 -7.82 -2.98
N TRP A 662 -8.35 -8.24 -2.87
CA TRP A 662 -8.04 -9.64 -2.52
C TRP A 662 -8.68 -10.09 -1.21
N TRP A 663 -8.75 -9.20 -0.22
CA TRP A 663 -9.45 -9.51 1.02
C TRP A 663 -10.96 -9.54 0.78
N TYR A 664 -11.52 -8.52 0.16
CA TYR A 664 -12.98 -8.39 0.05
C TYR A 664 -13.64 -9.36 -0.94
N LEU A 665 -12.95 -9.71 -2.04
CA LEU A 665 -13.41 -10.67 -3.04
C LEU A 665 -13.09 -12.13 -2.70
N ARG A 666 -12.47 -12.41 -1.54
CA ARG A 666 -12.03 -13.77 -1.13
C ARG A 666 -13.13 -14.83 -1.14
N ASN A 667 -14.39 -14.41 -0.99
CA ASN A 667 -15.57 -15.28 -0.95
C ASN A 667 -16.38 -15.28 -2.27
N TYR A 668 -15.97 -14.50 -3.27
CA TYR A 668 -16.58 -14.52 -4.60
C TYR A 668 -16.09 -15.73 -5.38
N GLU A 669 -17.03 -16.50 -5.92
CA GLU A 669 -16.73 -17.78 -6.57
C GLU A 669 -16.07 -17.58 -7.94
N ASN A 670 -16.51 -16.55 -8.66
CA ASN A 670 -16.11 -16.25 -10.04
C ASN A 670 -15.28 -14.96 -10.14
N GLN A 671 -14.48 -14.64 -9.11
CA GLN A 671 -13.57 -13.49 -9.20
C GLN A 671 -12.50 -13.70 -10.29
N ARG A 672 -12.14 -12.63 -11.01
CA ARG A 672 -11.21 -12.69 -12.14
C ARG A 672 -10.10 -11.65 -12.01
N TYR A 673 -8.86 -12.11 -11.82
CA TYR A 673 -7.69 -11.24 -11.88
C TYR A 673 -7.20 -11.11 -13.33
N TYR A 674 -7.10 -9.89 -13.87
CA TYR A 674 -6.64 -9.65 -15.25
C TYR A 674 -5.31 -8.88 -15.37
N GLY A 675 -4.73 -8.44 -14.25
CA GLY A 675 -3.42 -7.77 -14.25
C GLY A 675 -3.41 -6.44 -15.01
N GLU A 676 -2.27 -6.11 -15.65
CA GLU A 676 -2.03 -4.80 -16.27
C GLU A 676 -2.52 -4.67 -17.72
N ASN A 677 -2.93 -5.78 -18.34
CA ASN A 677 -3.24 -5.86 -19.76
C ASN A 677 -4.66 -6.40 -19.93
N PRO A 678 -5.68 -5.51 -20.00
CA PRO A 678 -7.06 -5.93 -20.18
C PRO A 678 -7.25 -6.59 -21.55
N THR A 679 -8.11 -7.60 -21.58
CA THR A 679 -8.48 -8.37 -22.78
C THR A 679 -9.97 -8.19 -23.08
N ARG A 680 -10.39 -8.37 -24.35
CA ARG A 680 -11.77 -8.10 -24.79
C ARG A 680 -12.83 -8.89 -24.02
N ASP A 681 -12.48 -10.10 -23.61
CA ASP A 681 -13.39 -10.96 -22.87
C ASP A 681 -13.76 -10.42 -21.47
N LEU A 682 -13.09 -9.36 -20.99
CA LEU A 682 -13.57 -8.57 -19.85
C LEU A 682 -14.94 -7.90 -20.10
N ARG A 683 -15.37 -7.69 -21.35
CA ARG A 683 -16.75 -7.24 -21.68
C ARG A 683 -17.83 -8.21 -21.17
N ASN A 684 -17.46 -9.46 -20.89
CA ASN A 684 -18.38 -10.43 -20.32
C ASN A 684 -18.55 -10.27 -18.80
N ALA A 685 -17.61 -9.60 -18.13
CA ALA A 685 -17.65 -9.40 -16.68
C ALA A 685 -18.74 -8.36 -16.31
N PRO A 686 -19.70 -8.72 -15.44
CA PRO A 686 -20.72 -7.79 -14.93
C PRO A 686 -20.15 -6.56 -14.23
N ALA A 687 -19.06 -6.75 -13.47
CA ALA A 687 -18.39 -5.70 -12.71
C ALA A 687 -16.87 -5.76 -12.94
N ILE A 688 -16.24 -4.60 -13.17
CA ILE A 688 -14.79 -4.48 -13.38
C ILE A 688 -14.24 -3.37 -12.47
N LEU A 689 -13.25 -3.71 -11.65
CA LEU A 689 -12.48 -2.79 -10.81
C LEU A 689 -11.13 -2.52 -11.47
N VAL A 690 -10.78 -1.24 -11.60
CA VAL A 690 -9.52 -0.83 -12.22
C VAL A 690 -8.88 0.32 -11.46
N GLY A 691 -7.54 0.32 -11.34
CA GLY A 691 -6.76 1.43 -10.83
C GLY A 691 -6.40 2.46 -11.89
N ASN A 692 -5.99 3.65 -11.44
CA ASN A 692 -5.76 4.80 -12.31
C ASN A 692 -4.73 4.58 -13.41
N ASN A 693 -3.69 3.77 -13.20
CA ASN A 693 -2.65 3.55 -14.22
C ASN A 693 -3.14 2.66 -15.37
N ASN A 694 -4.28 1.98 -15.21
CA ASN A 694 -4.85 1.10 -16.23
C ASN A 694 -6.14 1.65 -16.86
N TYR A 695 -6.61 2.86 -16.51
CA TYR A 695 -7.83 3.44 -17.07
C TYR A 695 -7.81 3.50 -18.60
N ALA A 696 -6.76 4.12 -19.18
CA ALA A 696 -6.64 4.29 -20.63
C ALA A 696 -6.58 2.94 -21.38
N LYS A 697 -6.08 1.89 -20.73
CA LYS A 697 -6.03 0.55 -21.33
C LYS A 697 -7.39 -0.15 -21.31
N LEU A 698 -8.20 0.11 -20.28
CA LEU A 698 -9.52 -0.52 -20.12
C LEU A 698 -10.62 0.21 -20.88
N GLU A 699 -10.52 1.53 -21.07
CA GLU A 699 -11.54 2.36 -21.74
C GLU A 699 -12.01 1.79 -23.10
N PRO A 700 -11.12 1.36 -24.02
CA PRO A 700 -11.54 0.71 -25.28
C PRO A 700 -12.28 -0.62 -25.10
N VAL A 701 -12.03 -1.32 -24.00
CA VAL A 701 -12.68 -2.59 -23.68
C VAL A 701 -14.08 -2.36 -23.13
N VAL A 702 -14.29 -1.40 -22.24
CA VAL A 702 -15.62 -1.14 -21.66
C VAL A 702 -16.54 -0.35 -22.60
N GLY A 703 -16.00 0.65 -23.32
CA GLY A 703 -16.78 1.51 -24.22
C GLY A 703 -18.09 2.03 -23.59
N ASN A 704 -19.15 2.08 -24.40
CA ASN A 704 -20.47 2.53 -23.97
C ASN A 704 -21.30 1.46 -23.22
N ALA A 705 -20.79 0.25 -23.03
CA ALA A 705 -21.55 -0.86 -22.44
C ALA A 705 -21.65 -0.81 -20.90
N TYR A 706 -20.89 0.07 -20.24
CA TYR A 706 -20.77 0.13 -18.79
C TYR A 706 -21.14 1.51 -18.22
N TYR A 707 -21.62 1.54 -16.98
CA TYR A 707 -21.63 2.74 -16.14
C TYR A 707 -20.30 2.85 -15.39
N GLU A 708 -19.75 4.05 -15.32
CA GLU A 708 -18.50 4.36 -14.61
C GLU A 708 -18.79 5.01 -13.26
N PHE A 709 -18.19 4.48 -12.20
CA PHE A 709 -18.20 5.07 -10.86
C PHE A 709 -16.78 5.30 -10.36
N ARG A 710 -16.49 6.49 -9.84
CA ARG A 710 -15.15 6.88 -9.35
C ARG A 710 -15.10 6.92 -7.84
N TYR A 711 -14.04 6.36 -7.27
CA TYR A 711 -13.83 6.27 -5.84
C TYR A 711 -12.38 6.54 -5.46
N GLN A 712 -12.17 7.14 -4.28
CA GLN A 712 -10.83 7.17 -3.67
C GLN A 712 -10.50 5.79 -3.10
N ARG A 713 -9.40 5.20 -3.58
CA ARG A 713 -8.91 3.88 -3.18
C ARG A 713 -7.88 4.00 -2.05
N ILE A 714 -6.83 4.79 -2.26
CA ILE A 714 -5.79 5.03 -1.26
C ILE A 714 -5.63 6.52 -1.05
N VAL A 715 -5.48 6.95 0.21
CA VAL A 715 -5.21 8.36 0.52
C VAL A 715 -4.01 8.49 1.47
N TRP A 716 -3.14 9.46 1.20
CA TRP A 716 -1.95 9.73 2.02
C TRP A 716 -2.13 11.01 2.84
N PRO A 717 -1.58 11.08 4.07
CA PRO A 717 -1.61 12.31 4.85
C PRO A 717 -0.89 13.46 4.17
N ASN A 718 -1.32 14.69 4.45
CA ASN A 718 -0.75 15.90 3.86
C ASN A 718 0.77 15.97 4.07
N GLN A 719 1.53 16.01 2.97
CA GLN A 719 3.00 15.97 2.95
C GLN A 719 3.68 17.34 3.13
N ASP A 720 2.97 18.36 3.59
CA ASP A 720 3.54 19.71 3.74
C ASP A 720 4.68 19.81 4.74
N TYR A 721 4.86 18.83 5.63
CA TYR A 721 6.00 18.77 6.54
C TYR A 721 7.32 18.36 5.87
N TYR A 722 7.33 18.00 4.58
CA TYR A 722 8.57 17.76 3.86
C TYR A 722 9.37 19.07 3.71
N ASN A 723 10.70 18.95 3.71
CA ASN A 723 11.63 20.06 3.50
C ASN A 723 11.42 21.26 4.46
N LEU A 724 11.05 21.01 5.72
CA LEU A 724 10.98 22.06 6.75
C LEU A 724 12.38 22.63 7.02
N THR A 725 12.53 23.93 6.80
CA THR A 725 13.69 24.73 7.20
C THR A 725 13.36 25.58 8.43
N TRP A 726 14.37 26.00 9.19
CA TRP A 726 14.18 26.92 10.32
C TRP A 726 13.53 28.24 9.89
N GLU A 727 13.81 28.69 8.67
CA GLU A 727 13.16 29.87 8.08
C GLU A 727 11.67 29.63 7.83
N ARG A 728 11.29 28.50 7.22
CA ARG A 728 9.89 28.16 6.95
C ARG A 728 9.09 28.02 8.25
N ILE A 729 9.67 27.37 9.26
CA ILE A 729 9.08 27.27 10.61
C ILE A 729 8.93 28.68 11.22
N GLY A 730 9.98 29.50 11.13
CA GLY A 730 9.96 30.88 11.64
C GLY A 730 8.89 31.75 10.96
N ASN A 731 8.72 31.62 9.65
CA ASN A 731 7.72 32.36 8.88
C ASN A 731 6.30 31.88 9.21
N ALA A 732 6.08 30.56 9.29
CA ALA A 732 4.80 29.98 9.68
C ALA A 732 4.35 30.38 11.10
N LEU A 733 5.29 30.54 12.04
CA LEU A 733 4.98 30.99 13.40
C LEU A 733 4.73 32.50 13.51
N LYS A 734 5.26 33.30 12.57
CA LYS A 734 5.04 34.75 12.48
C LYS A 734 3.71 35.10 11.83
N ASP A 735 3.31 34.36 10.79
CA ASP A 735 2.04 34.57 10.09
C ASP A 735 0.85 34.17 10.99
N PRO A 736 -0.05 35.11 11.35
CA PRO A 736 -1.19 34.82 12.21
C PRO A 736 -2.19 33.83 11.62
N ASN A 737 -2.39 33.83 10.30
CA ASN A 737 -3.35 32.95 9.62
C ASN A 737 -2.82 31.52 9.54
N ILE A 738 -1.53 31.35 9.16
CA ILE A 738 -0.88 30.04 9.14
C ILE A 738 -0.83 29.46 10.55
N ARG A 739 -0.45 30.27 11.56
CA ARG A 739 -0.42 29.84 12.96
C ARG A 739 -1.79 29.38 13.45
N GLU A 740 -2.85 30.15 13.16
CA GLU A 740 -4.21 29.76 13.51
C GLU A 740 -4.62 28.44 12.82
N GLY A 741 -4.27 28.28 11.54
CA GLY A 741 -4.47 27.04 10.79
C GLY A 741 -3.77 25.83 11.44
N ILE A 742 -2.49 25.97 11.83
CA ILE A 742 -1.73 24.90 12.50
C ILE A 742 -2.39 24.49 13.83
N PHE A 743 -2.84 25.45 14.65
CA PHE A 743 -3.53 25.13 15.90
C PHE A 743 -4.89 24.46 15.67
N ARG A 744 -5.62 24.82 14.60
CA ARG A 744 -6.85 24.12 14.21
C ARG A 744 -6.58 22.69 13.75
N ILE A 745 -5.50 22.45 13.00
CA ILE A 745 -5.08 21.09 12.64
C ILE A 745 -4.76 20.29 13.92
N TRP A 746 -3.96 20.88 14.82
CA TRP A 746 -3.51 20.22 16.03
C TRP A 746 -4.67 19.88 16.99
N LEU A 747 -5.65 20.78 17.15
CA LEU A 747 -6.79 20.59 18.07
C LEU A 747 -7.99 19.90 17.45
N LEU A 748 -8.32 20.23 16.19
CA LEU A 748 -9.60 19.89 15.55
C LEU A 748 -9.44 19.04 14.28
N ARG A 749 -8.21 18.75 13.84
CA ARG A 749 -7.93 18.06 12.56
C ARG A 749 -8.48 18.80 11.33
N ASP A 750 -8.68 20.11 11.47
CA ASP A 750 -9.27 20.95 10.43
C ASP A 750 -8.19 21.70 9.65
N TYR A 751 -8.08 21.37 8.36
CA TYR A 751 -7.10 21.94 7.43
C TYR A 751 -7.60 23.16 6.66
N GLN A 752 -8.88 23.54 6.74
CA GLN A 752 -9.47 24.58 5.88
C GLN A 752 -8.74 25.92 5.99
N LYS A 753 -8.53 26.42 7.22
CA LYS A 753 -7.81 27.68 7.44
C LYS A 753 -6.35 27.63 7.01
N TYR A 754 -5.71 26.48 7.18
CA TYR A 754 -4.32 26.31 6.75
C TYR A 754 -4.23 26.31 5.21
N ALA A 755 -5.18 25.65 4.55
CA ALA A 755 -5.29 25.60 3.09
C ALA A 755 -5.55 27.00 2.52
N GLU A 756 -6.50 27.76 3.08
CA GLU A 756 -6.76 29.16 2.74
C GLU A 756 -5.50 30.04 2.89
N ALA A 757 -4.80 29.93 4.02
CA ALA A 757 -3.61 30.73 4.31
C ALA A 757 -2.41 30.38 3.41
N THR A 758 -2.37 29.18 2.84
CA THR A 758 -1.28 28.70 1.97
C THR A 758 -1.65 28.69 0.49
N GLY A 759 -2.85 29.14 0.12
CA GLY A 759 -3.34 29.12 -1.25
C GLY A 759 -3.57 27.72 -1.82
N LYS A 760 -3.83 26.73 -0.95
CA LYS A 760 -4.11 25.34 -1.33
C LYS A 760 -5.60 25.04 -1.22
N THR A 761 -6.07 24.10 -2.03
CA THR A 761 -7.43 23.56 -1.89
C THR A 761 -7.32 22.16 -1.30
N ILE A 762 -7.54 22.03 0.01
CA ILE A 762 -7.44 20.76 0.73
C ILE A 762 -8.81 20.45 1.34
N SER A 763 -9.57 19.58 0.69
CA SER A 763 -10.81 19.00 1.17
C SER A 763 -10.77 17.49 0.94
N LEU A 764 -11.66 16.74 1.57
CA LEU A 764 -11.73 15.29 1.38
C LEU A 764 -11.98 14.91 -0.09
N ALA A 765 -12.81 15.69 -0.79
CA ALA A 765 -13.16 15.44 -2.18
C ALA A 765 -12.02 15.69 -3.18
N ASN A 766 -11.03 16.50 -2.84
CA ASN A 766 -9.91 16.86 -3.72
C ASN A 766 -8.55 16.66 -3.04
N TRP A 767 -8.49 15.73 -2.09
CA TRP A 767 -7.28 15.47 -1.33
C TRP A 767 -6.16 14.97 -2.24
N SER A 768 -4.95 15.51 -2.05
CA SER A 768 -3.75 15.08 -2.76
C SER A 768 -2.57 15.05 -1.78
N PRO A 769 -1.77 13.96 -1.75
CA PRO A 769 -1.79 12.82 -2.66
C PRO A 769 -2.91 11.81 -2.34
N ALA A 770 -3.54 11.29 -3.39
CA ALA A 770 -4.55 10.23 -3.33
C ALA A 770 -4.47 9.38 -4.61
N ASP A 771 -4.95 8.15 -4.52
CA ASP A 771 -5.03 7.19 -5.60
C ASP A 771 -6.49 6.79 -5.79
N GLU A 772 -6.94 6.84 -7.03
CA GLU A 772 -8.33 6.58 -7.39
C GLU A 772 -8.51 5.16 -7.95
N MET A 773 -9.74 4.69 -7.93
CA MET A 773 -10.19 3.52 -8.68
C MET A 773 -11.50 3.81 -9.38
N LYS A 774 -11.76 3.08 -10.46
CA LYS A 774 -13.06 3.03 -11.11
C LYS A 774 -13.71 1.68 -10.90
N LEU A 775 -15.02 1.69 -10.68
CA LEU A 775 -15.89 0.54 -10.80
C LEU A 775 -16.73 0.72 -12.08
N TYR A 776 -16.61 -0.22 -12.99
CA TYR A 776 -17.46 -0.34 -14.16
C TYR A 776 -18.53 -1.39 -13.91
N ILE A 777 -19.81 -1.03 -14.11
CA ILE A 777 -20.94 -1.96 -14.02
C ILE A 777 -21.64 -2.04 -15.37
N ARG A 778 -21.81 -3.24 -15.91
CA ARG A 778 -22.43 -3.43 -17.24
C ARG A 778 -23.90 -2.98 -17.21
N LYS A 779 -24.32 -2.20 -18.21
CA LYS A 779 -25.62 -1.51 -18.21
C LYS A 779 -26.82 -2.46 -18.18
N ASP A 780 -26.74 -3.60 -18.87
CA ASP A 780 -27.77 -4.66 -18.86
C ASP A 780 -27.94 -5.30 -17.48
N VAL A 781 -26.85 -5.51 -16.75
CA VAL A 781 -26.85 -6.07 -15.39
C VAL A 781 -27.40 -5.03 -14.41
N ALA A 782 -26.96 -3.78 -14.52
CA ALA A 782 -27.50 -2.68 -13.72
C ALA A 782 -29.01 -2.49 -13.93
N ALA A 783 -29.51 -2.65 -15.17
CA ALA A 783 -30.93 -2.52 -15.50
C ALA A 783 -31.82 -3.60 -14.83
N GLN A 784 -31.27 -4.76 -14.49
CA GLN A 784 -32.00 -5.80 -13.73
C GLN A 784 -32.31 -5.36 -12.29
N VAL A 785 -31.56 -4.38 -11.78
CA VAL A 785 -31.63 -3.87 -10.42
C VAL A 785 -32.19 -2.44 -10.45
N TRP A 786 -33.49 -2.30 -10.75
CA TRP A 786 -34.18 -1.01 -10.63
C TRP A 786 -33.93 -0.42 -9.23
N ASN A 787 -33.36 0.79 -9.17
CA ASN A 787 -32.93 1.58 -7.99
C ASN A 787 -31.41 1.65 -7.70
N TYR A 788 -30.53 1.76 -8.71
CA TYR A 788 -29.25 2.45 -8.49
C TYR A 788 -29.51 3.97 -8.33
N GLY A 789 -29.75 4.41 -7.09
CA GLY A 789 -30.35 5.69 -6.76
C GLY A 789 -29.75 6.95 -7.42
N THR A 790 -30.63 7.89 -7.75
CA THR A 790 -30.36 9.32 -8.06
C THR A 790 -29.38 9.64 -9.18
N LEU A 791 -28.94 8.66 -9.98
CA LEU A 791 -28.51 8.98 -11.33
C LEU A 791 -29.74 9.56 -12.03
N ASP A 792 -29.60 10.74 -12.62
CA ASP A 792 -30.57 11.26 -13.55
C ASP A 792 -30.56 10.30 -14.74
N PHE A 793 -31.31 9.21 -14.59
CA PHE A 793 -31.73 8.35 -15.68
C PHE A 793 -32.77 9.17 -16.47
N SER A 794 -32.36 10.32 -17.02
CA SER A 794 -32.63 10.45 -18.44
C SER A 794 -32.09 9.14 -18.98
N SER A 795 -32.98 8.24 -19.36
CA SER A 795 -32.61 7.22 -20.31
C SER A 795 -31.86 8.01 -21.37
N ALA A 796 -30.53 7.97 -21.36
CA ALA A 796 -29.86 7.77 -22.60
C ALA A 796 -30.56 6.50 -23.06
N GLN A 797 -31.63 6.70 -23.86
CA GLN A 797 -32.13 5.64 -24.69
C GLN A 797 -30.85 4.99 -25.21
N ILE A 798 -30.81 3.67 -25.19
CA ILE A 798 -29.93 3.02 -26.15
C ILE A 798 -30.54 3.49 -27.47
N ILE A 799 -30.08 4.66 -27.94
CA ILE A 799 -30.47 5.24 -29.20
C ILE A 799 -29.70 4.31 -30.11
N ASP A 800 -30.43 3.35 -30.66
CA ASP A 800 -29.91 2.59 -31.77
C ASP A 800 -29.42 3.65 -32.78
N PRO A 801 -28.10 3.71 -33.08
CA PRO A 801 -27.54 4.77 -33.91
C PRO A 801 -28.10 4.73 -35.35
N TYR A 802 -28.78 3.63 -35.70
CA TYR A 802 -29.47 3.40 -36.96
C TYR A 802 -30.97 3.74 -36.90
N GLU A 803 -31.54 4.00 -35.71
CA GLU A 803 -32.98 4.30 -35.54
C GLU A 803 -33.37 5.53 -36.37
N GLY A 804 -34.35 5.35 -37.26
CA GLY A 804 -34.83 6.39 -38.17
C GLY A 804 -33.93 6.67 -39.39
N LYS A 805 -32.84 5.91 -39.57
CA LYS A 805 -31.94 5.98 -40.73
C LYS A 805 -31.99 4.73 -41.62
N GLU A 806 -32.91 3.82 -41.34
CA GLU A 806 -33.14 2.62 -42.14
C GLU A 806 -33.80 2.96 -43.48
N LEU A 807 -33.21 2.47 -44.57
CA LEU A 807 -33.73 2.57 -45.91
C LEU A 807 -34.18 1.19 -46.40
N THR A 808 -35.22 1.16 -47.23
CA THR A 808 -35.56 -0.01 -48.03
C THR A 808 -35.15 0.27 -49.47
N LEU A 809 -34.05 -0.34 -49.90
CA LEU A 809 -33.57 -0.28 -51.28
C LEU A 809 -33.97 -1.56 -52.01
N ILE A 810 -34.35 -1.44 -53.27
CA ILE A 810 -34.61 -2.59 -54.16
C ILE A 810 -33.45 -2.61 -55.15
N ALA A 811 -32.81 -3.76 -55.32
CA ALA A 811 -31.71 -3.90 -56.26
C ALA A 811 -32.18 -3.57 -57.68
N ASP A 812 -31.54 -2.58 -58.31
CA ASP A 812 -31.79 -2.21 -59.70
C ASP A 812 -31.44 -3.37 -60.65
N ARG A 813 -30.46 -4.17 -60.24
CA ARG A 813 -29.96 -5.34 -60.97
C ARG A 813 -29.70 -6.46 -59.99
N SER A 814 -29.78 -7.70 -60.46
CA SER A 814 -29.31 -8.85 -59.69
C SER A 814 -28.75 -9.88 -60.66
N ILE A 815 -27.52 -10.30 -60.40
CA ILE A 815 -26.75 -11.20 -61.24
C ILE A 815 -26.52 -12.50 -60.47
N SER A 816 -26.99 -13.61 -61.03
CA SER A 816 -26.77 -14.95 -60.49
C SER A 816 -26.46 -15.92 -61.64
N LEU A 817 -25.43 -16.75 -61.48
CA LEU A 817 -25.13 -17.85 -62.38
C LEU A 817 -25.53 -19.18 -61.73
N ASN A 818 -25.93 -20.16 -62.53
CA ASN A 818 -26.39 -21.46 -62.03
C ASN A 818 -25.33 -22.23 -61.22
N ASP A 819 -24.04 -21.94 -61.46
CA ASP A 819 -22.90 -22.59 -60.83
C ASP A 819 -22.11 -21.66 -59.89
N MET A 820 -22.57 -20.42 -59.62
CA MET A 820 -21.91 -19.52 -58.67
C MET A 820 -22.21 -19.95 -57.22
N VAL A 821 -21.18 -20.00 -56.38
CA VAL A 821 -21.26 -20.51 -55.01
C VAL A 821 -20.51 -19.59 -54.05
N SER A 822 -21.26 -18.94 -53.16
CA SER A 822 -20.74 -18.05 -52.12
C SER A 822 -19.79 -16.97 -52.67
N PRO A 823 -20.27 -16.10 -53.59
CA PRO A 823 -19.48 -14.96 -54.02
C PRO A 823 -19.14 -14.11 -52.79
N ARG A 824 -17.87 -13.83 -52.56
CA ARG A 824 -17.42 -13.15 -51.33
C ARG A 824 -17.03 -11.71 -51.55
N ASN A 825 -16.20 -11.42 -52.54
CA ASN A 825 -15.85 -10.03 -52.84
C ASN A 825 -15.84 -9.78 -54.34
N MET A 826 -15.88 -8.51 -54.73
CA MET A 826 -15.87 -8.10 -56.11
C MET A 826 -15.26 -6.71 -56.25
N GLU A 827 -14.73 -6.45 -57.43
CA GLU A 827 -14.20 -5.14 -57.76
C GLU A 827 -14.55 -4.77 -59.19
N ARG A 828 -14.92 -3.50 -59.38
CA ARG A 828 -15.23 -2.95 -60.70
C ARG A 828 -13.94 -2.56 -61.41
N ALA A 829 -13.78 -3.07 -62.62
CA ALA A 829 -12.65 -2.77 -63.48
C ALA A 829 -12.75 -1.36 -64.10
N PRO A 830 -11.63 -0.74 -64.49
CA PRO A 830 -11.64 0.57 -65.15
C PRO A 830 -12.44 0.63 -66.47
N ASP A 831 -12.68 -0.51 -67.12
CA ASP A 831 -13.51 -0.62 -68.33
C ASP A 831 -15.02 -0.77 -68.02
N GLY A 832 -15.39 -0.75 -66.74
CA GLY A 832 -16.76 -0.87 -66.24
C GLY A 832 -17.24 -2.31 -66.06
N THR A 833 -16.43 -3.33 -66.35
CA THR A 833 -16.76 -4.74 -66.07
C THR A 833 -16.55 -5.09 -64.59
N LEU A 834 -17.07 -6.23 -64.14
CA LEU A 834 -16.95 -6.70 -62.76
C LEU A 834 -16.09 -7.95 -62.68
N TYR A 835 -15.15 -7.96 -61.74
CA TYR A 835 -14.46 -9.16 -61.30
C TYR A 835 -15.02 -9.61 -59.95
N ILE A 836 -15.49 -10.85 -59.88
CA ILE A 836 -16.15 -11.42 -58.70
C ILE A 836 -15.37 -12.64 -58.24
N LEU A 837 -15.09 -12.72 -56.94
CA LEU A 837 -14.52 -13.88 -56.29
C LEU A 837 -15.63 -14.88 -55.98
N ASP A 838 -15.75 -15.90 -56.82
CA ASP A 838 -16.62 -17.06 -56.60
C ASP A 838 -15.93 -18.03 -55.64
N THR A 839 -15.82 -17.58 -54.40
CA THR A 839 -14.93 -18.14 -53.37
C THR A 839 -15.21 -19.61 -53.08
N GLY A 840 -16.48 -20.02 -53.06
CA GLY A 840 -16.86 -21.42 -52.85
C GLY A 840 -16.43 -22.35 -53.98
N ASN A 841 -16.17 -21.82 -55.18
CA ASN A 841 -15.61 -22.55 -56.32
C ASN A 841 -14.11 -22.28 -56.54
N HIS A 842 -13.46 -21.51 -55.65
CA HIS A 842 -12.02 -21.22 -55.74
C HIS A 842 -11.60 -20.57 -57.07
N ARG A 843 -12.44 -19.68 -57.62
CA ARG A 843 -12.21 -19.07 -58.93
C ARG A 843 -12.62 -17.60 -58.96
N VAL A 844 -12.19 -16.92 -60.02
CA VAL A 844 -12.58 -15.54 -60.36
C VAL A 844 -13.49 -15.58 -61.57
N LEU A 845 -14.55 -14.78 -61.52
CA LEU A 845 -15.47 -14.54 -62.63
C LEU A 845 -15.26 -13.12 -63.14
N HIS A 846 -15.12 -12.95 -64.45
CA HIS A 846 -15.07 -11.65 -65.11
C HIS A 846 -16.30 -11.50 -65.99
N MET A 847 -17.11 -10.47 -65.74
CA MET A 847 -18.40 -10.31 -66.41
C MET A 847 -18.78 -8.85 -66.66
N THR A 848 -19.70 -8.64 -67.60
CA THR A 848 -20.31 -7.33 -67.80
C THR A 848 -21.32 -7.01 -66.69
N VAL A 849 -21.62 -5.72 -66.48
CA VAL A 849 -22.66 -5.27 -65.54
C VAL A 849 -24.09 -5.74 -65.90
N ASP A 850 -24.28 -6.27 -67.11
CA ASP A 850 -25.54 -6.88 -67.54
C ASP A 850 -25.59 -8.40 -67.27
N GLY A 851 -24.57 -8.96 -66.59
CA GLY A 851 -24.48 -10.35 -66.19
C GLY A 851 -23.95 -11.32 -67.26
N GLN A 852 -23.35 -10.82 -68.34
CA GLN A 852 -22.70 -11.67 -69.34
C GLN A 852 -21.29 -12.06 -68.87
N LEU A 853 -21.05 -13.37 -68.68
CA LEU A 853 -19.72 -13.89 -68.37
C LEU A 853 -18.77 -13.71 -69.57
N LEU A 854 -17.64 -13.02 -69.34
CA LEU A 854 -16.58 -12.78 -70.31
C LEU A 854 -15.50 -13.86 -70.22
N ASN A 855 -15.04 -14.16 -69.00
CA ASN A 855 -14.05 -15.18 -68.71
C ASN A 855 -14.17 -15.68 -67.25
N SER A 856 -13.60 -16.84 -66.95
CA SER A 856 -13.45 -17.36 -65.59
C SER A 856 -12.16 -18.17 -65.47
N TRP A 857 -11.42 -18.00 -64.36
CA TRP A 857 -10.20 -18.77 -64.12
C TRP A 857 -10.01 -19.09 -62.64
N GLY A 858 -9.23 -20.13 -62.35
CA GLY A 858 -9.00 -20.63 -61.00
C GLY A 858 -9.67 -21.98 -60.75
N GLU A 859 -9.06 -22.75 -59.85
CA GLU A 859 -9.54 -24.04 -59.35
C GLU A 859 -8.93 -24.27 -57.96
N PHE A 860 -9.49 -25.20 -57.19
CA PHE A 860 -9.00 -25.50 -55.84
C PHE A 860 -7.55 -25.99 -55.85
N SER A 861 -6.72 -25.41 -54.99
CA SER A 861 -5.40 -25.92 -54.65
C SER A 861 -5.01 -25.41 -53.27
N SER A 862 -4.56 -26.31 -52.38
CA SER A 862 -4.13 -25.96 -51.03
C SER A 862 -2.61 -26.10 -50.85
N ALA A 863 -2.00 -25.12 -50.21
CA ALA A 863 -0.59 -25.14 -49.80
C ALA A 863 -0.30 -26.23 -48.73
N ASP A 864 -1.33 -26.66 -47.99
CA ASP A 864 -1.21 -27.74 -46.99
C ASP A 864 -1.11 -29.14 -47.62
N GLU A 865 -1.61 -29.29 -48.85
CA GLU A 865 -1.63 -30.57 -49.59
C GLU A 865 -0.47 -30.70 -50.60
N GLY A 866 0.38 -29.68 -50.73
CA GLY A 866 1.53 -29.63 -51.64
C GLY A 866 1.81 -28.20 -52.15
N ASP A 867 2.67 -28.07 -53.18
CA ASP A 867 2.89 -26.76 -53.81
C ASP A 867 1.60 -26.28 -54.51
N ALA A 868 0.97 -25.24 -53.96
CA ALA A 868 -0.19 -24.61 -54.56
C ALA A 868 0.19 -23.95 -55.88
N ALA A 869 -0.18 -24.57 -57.01
CA ALA A 869 0.22 -24.09 -58.32
C ALA A 869 -0.24 -22.63 -58.57
N PRO A 870 0.55 -21.80 -59.25
CA PRO A 870 0.15 -20.45 -59.64
C PRO A 870 -1.17 -20.42 -60.42
N GLY A 871 -2.03 -19.44 -60.14
CA GLY A 871 -3.33 -19.31 -60.79
C GLY A 871 -4.44 -20.21 -60.24
N ARG A 872 -4.16 -20.97 -59.18
CA ARG A 872 -5.15 -21.74 -58.39
C ARG A 872 -5.31 -21.12 -56.99
N PHE A 873 -6.44 -21.38 -56.34
CA PHE A 873 -6.81 -20.69 -55.09
C PHE A 873 -7.32 -21.65 -54.00
N ASN A 874 -7.21 -21.22 -52.75
CA ASN A 874 -7.88 -21.80 -51.58
C ASN A 874 -8.67 -20.69 -50.86
N GLU A 875 -9.98 -20.67 -51.12
CA GLU A 875 -10.92 -19.59 -50.84
C GLU A 875 -10.31 -18.17 -51.03
N PRO A 876 -10.31 -17.62 -52.25
CA PRO A 876 -9.88 -16.24 -52.46
C PRO A 876 -10.91 -15.28 -51.86
N TRP A 877 -10.49 -14.34 -50.99
CA TRP A 877 -11.41 -13.47 -50.24
C TRP A 877 -11.30 -11.98 -50.61
N GLY A 878 -10.11 -11.48 -50.94
CA GLY A 878 -9.87 -10.08 -51.27
C GLY A 878 -9.51 -9.90 -52.74
N ILE A 879 -9.98 -8.82 -53.36
CA ILE A 879 -9.65 -8.46 -54.74
C ILE A 879 -9.48 -6.95 -54.87
N ALA A 880 -8.43 -6.53 -55.57
CA ALA A 880 -8.23 -5.14 -55.98
C ALA A 880 -7.66 -5.08 -57.39
N ILE A 881 -7.95 -3.99 -58.09
CA ILE A 881 -7.54 -3.77 -59.47
C ILE A 881 -6.72 -2.48 -59.54
N SER A 882 -5.53 -2.56 -60.14
CA SER A 882 -4.70 -1.36 -60.33
C SER A 882 -5.24 -0.50 -61.47
N SER A 883 -4.78 0.76 -61.56
CA SER A 883 -5.09 1.67 -62.68
C SER A 883 -4.67 1.14 -64.06
N GLU A 884 -3.72 0.21 -64.09
CA GLU A 884 -3.26 -0.50 -65.30
C GLU A 884 -4.13 -1.72 -65.66
N GLY A 885 -5.13 -2.04 -64.82
CA GLY A 885 -6.01 -3.21 -64.96
C GLY A 885 -5.43 -4.52 -64.40
N ASN A 886 -4.29 -4.49 -63.71
CA ASN A 886 -3.74 -5.69 -63.07
C ASN A 886 -4.58 -6.06 -61.84
N ILE A 887 -4.85 -7.36 -61.67
CA ILE A 887 -5.76 -7.88 -60.64
C ILE A 887 -4.92 -8.51 -59.53
N PHE A 888 -5.16 -8.11 -58.30
CA PHE A 888 -4.49 -8.62 -57.10
C PHE A 888 -5.52 -9.34 -56.24
N ILE A 889 -5.20 -10.55 -55.83
CA ILE A 889 -6.12 -11.43 -55.11
C ILE A 889 -5.46 -11.94 -53.85
N ALA A 890 -6.15 -11.79 -52.72
CA ALA A 890 -5.79 -12.42 -51.47
C ALA A 890 -6.25 -13.89 -51.49
N ASP A 891 -5.29 -14.79 -51.67
CA ASP A 891 -5.49 -16.24 -51.66
C ASP A 891 -5.38 -16.74 -50.22
N THR A 892 -6.44 -16.48 -49.45
CA THR A 892 -6.42 -16.41 -47.99
C THR A 892 -5.87 -17.65 -47.32
N TRP A 893 -6.34 -18.85 -47.69
CA TRP A 893 -5.87 -20.08 -47.05
C TRP A 893 -4.63 -20.69 -47.71
N ASN A 894 -4.10 -20.07 -48.76
CA ASN A 894 -2.75 -20.34 -49.25
C ASN A 894 -1.73 -19.31 -48.75
N HIS A 895 -2.15 -18.37 -47.90
CA HIS A 895 -1.26 -17.41 -47.23
C HIS A 895 -0.43 -16.55 -48.20
N ARG A 896 -1.02 -16.14 -49.33
CA ARG A 896 -0.29 -15.41 -50.38
C ARG A 896 -1.18 -14.40 -51.11
N ILE A 897 -0.54 -13.43 -51.76
CA ILE A 897 -1.16 -12.55 -52.73
C ILE A 897 -0.76 -13.02 -54.14
N GLN A 898 -1.72 -13.09 -55.05
CA GLN A 898 -1.49 -13.41 -56.46
C GLN A 898 -1.87 -12.24 -57.36
N LYS A 899 -1.02 -11.96 -58.36
CA LYS A 899 -1.20 -10.91 -59.35
C LYS A 899 -1.48 -11.51 -60.73
N PHE A 900 -2.48 -10.97 -61.42
CA PHE A 900 -2.90 -11.35 -62.77
C PHE A 900 -2.95 -10.12 -63.68
N ASN A 901 -2.87 -10.34 -64.98
CA ASN A 901 -3.18 -9.32 -65.96
C ASN A 901 -4.71 -9.24 -66.21
N PRO A 902 -5.22 -8.25 -66.96
CA PRO A 902 -6.65 -8.12 -67.27
C PRO A 902 -7.26 -9.36 -67.96
N GLU A 903 -6.47 -10.16 -68.67
CA GLU A 903 -6.96 -11.39 -69.31
C GLU A 903 -7.04 -12.61 -68.35
N GLY A 904 -6.72 -12.43 -67.06
CA GLY A 904 -6.73 -13.50 -66.06
C GLY A 904 -5.48 -14.41 -66.10
N LYS A 905 -4.42 -13.99 -66.78
CA LYS A 905 -3.14 -14.71 -66.81
C LYS A 905 -2.30 -14.37 -65.58
N PHE A 906 -1.86 -15.40 -64.87
CA PHE A 906 -0.95 -15.27 -63.73
C PHE A 906 0.35 -14.54 -64.12
N LEU A 907 0.74 -13.57 -63.30
CA LEU A 907 1.98 -12.81 -63.46
C LEU A 907 2.99 -13.16 -62.37
N THR A 908 2.62 -13.01 -61.10
CA THR A 908 3.49 -13.28 -59.95
C THR A 908 2.67 -13.54 -58.68
N SER A 909 3.32 -14.07 -57.65
CA SER A 909 2.75 -14.24 -56.31
C SER A 909 3.83 -14.12 -55.26
N TRP A 910 3.46 -13.66 -54.07
CA TRP A 910 4.34 -13.62 -52.91
C TRP A 910 3.56 -13.94 -51.64
N GLY A 911 4.31 -14.42 -50.65
CA GLY A 911 3.80 -14.79 -49.34
C GLY A 911 3.73 -16.29 -49.09
N HIS A 912 3.78 -16.64 -47.81
CA HIS A 912 3.66 -17.99 -47.28
C HIS A 912 3.07 -17.94 -45.87
N PHE A 913 2.66 -19.09 -45.31
CA PHE A 913 2.23 -19.15 -43.92
C PHE A 913 3.35 -18.74 -42.97
N GLY A 914 3.07 -17.86 -42.01
CA GLY A 914 3.97 -17.57 -40.91
C GLY A 914 3.42 -16.54 -39.92
N GLN A 915 4.08 -16.41 -38.78
CA GLN A 915 3.69 -15.56 -37.66
C GLN A 915 4.61 -14.33 -37.58
N ARG A 916 4.69 -13.57 -38.67
CA ARG A 916 5.44 -12.30 -38.76
C ARG A 916 6.97 -12.46 -38.71
N GLU A 917 7.52 -13.61 -39.11
CA GLU A 917 8.98 -13.80 -39.20
C GLU A 917 9.62 -12.99 -40.35
N THR A 918 8.88 -12.82 -41.44
CA THR A 918 9.21 -11.94 -42.58
C THR A 918 8.00 -11.09 -42.97
N PRO A 919 8.18 -10.02 -43.76
CA PRO A 919 7.04 -9.20 -44.18
C PRO A 919 6.00 -9.94 -45.03
N ASP A 920 6.42 -10.95 -45.79
CA ASP A 920 5.57 -11.80 -46.62
C ASP A 920 5.08 -13.09 -45.90
N ALA A 921 5.46 -13.28 -44.63
CA ALA A 921 4.93 -14.35 -43.78
C ALA A 921 3.50 -14.00 -43.31
N PHE A 922 2.49 -14.40 -44.07
CA PHE A 922 1.09 -14.08 -43.79
C PHE A 922 0.36 -15.18 -43.01
N TRP A 923 -0.56 -14.77 -42.15
CA TRP A 923 -1.52 -15.66 -41.51
C TRP A 923 -2.93 -15.30 -41.94
N GLY A 924 -3.32 -15.81 -43.11
CA GLY A 924 -4.66 -15.60 -43.66
C GLY A 924 -4.86 -14.14 -44.10
N PRO A 925 -4.20 -13.70 -45.18
CA PRO A 925 -4.45 -12.38 -45.74
C PRO A 925 -5.88 -12.34 -46.29
N ARG A 926 -6.70 -11.37 -45.91
CA ARG A 926 -8.15 -11.39 -46.22
C ARG A 926 -8.61 -10.37 -47.24
N ASP A 927 -7.94 -9.24 -47.28
CA ASP A 927 -8.26 -8.18 -48.22
C ASP A 927 -7.01 -7.51 -48.76
N VAL A 928 -7.20 -6.87 -49.92
CA VAL A 928 -6.15 -6.13 -50.62
C VAL A 928 -6.73 -4.83 -51.14
N ALA A 929 -6.01 -3.72 -50.98
CA ALA A 929 -6.38 -2.42 -51.53
C ALA A 929 -5.15 -1.79 -52.21
N ILE A 930 -5.37 -0.97 -53.25
CA ILE A 930 -4.28 -0.40 -54.04
C ILE A 930 -4.50 1.09 -54.20
N ASP A 931 -3.48 1.90 -53.89
CA ASP A 931 -3.54 3.34 -54.10
C ASP A 931 -3.12 3.75 -55.52
N GLN A 932 -3.27 5.05 -55.83
CA GLN A 932 -2.91 5.61 -57.13
C GLN A 932 -1.39 5.57 -57.42
N ASN A 933 -0.56 5.39 -56.38
CA ASN A 933 0.90 5.30 -56.49
C ASN A 933 1.37 3.84 -56.73
N GLY A 934 0.46 2.88 -56.68
CA GLY A 934 0.76 1.46 -56.87
C GLY A 934 1.24 0.76 -55.59
N HIS A 935 0.94 1.33 -54.41
CA HIS A 935 1.14 0.64 -53.14
C HIS A 935 -0.02 -0.34 -52.90
N VAL A 936 0.33 -1.59 -52.59
CA VAL A 936 -0.57 -2.71 -52.36
C VAL A 936 -0.67 -2.97 -50.86
N TYR A 937 -1.77 -2.57 -50.25
CA TYR A 937 -2.09 -2.77 -48.84
C TYR A 937 -2.73 -4.14 -48.66
N VAL A 938 -2.21 -4.94 -47.73
CA VAL A 938 -2.67 -6.29 -47.44
C VAL A 938 -3.07 -6.38 -45.98
N SER A 939 -4.30 -6.81 -45.70
CA SER A 939 -4.73 -7.11 -44.33
C SER A 939 -4.26 -8.50 -43.93
N ASP A 940 -3.13 -8.55 -43.21
CA ASP A 940 -2.58 -9.79 -42.65
C ASP A 940 -3.28 -10.14 -41.34
N THR A 941 -4.51 -10.65 -41.49
CA THR A 941 -5.50 -10.68 -40.42
C THR A 941 -5.08 -11.48 -39.20
N GLY A 942 -4.49 -12.67 -39.39
CA GLY A 942 -4.05 -13.53 -38.27
C GLY A 942 -2.86 -12.94 -37.51
N ASN A 943 -2.03 -12.15 -38.17
CA ASN A 943 -0.89 -11.46 -37.55
C ASN A 943 -1.22 -10.05 -37.04
N LYS A 944 -2.49 -9.62 -37.14
CA LYS A 944 -3.01 -8.37 -36.56
C LYS A 944 -2.28 -7.13 -37.09
N ARG A 945 -1.95 -7.11 -38.39
CA ARG A 945 -1.22 -6.02 -39.05
C ARG A 945 -1.74 -5.74 -40.46
N VAL A 946 -1.40 -4.57 -40.97
CA VAL A 946 -1.48 -4.24 -42.41
C VAL A 946 -0.05 -4.17 -42.95
N VAL A 947 0.20 -4.83 -44.08
CA VAL A 947 1.49 -4.87 -44.75
C VAL A 947 1.37 -4.24 -46.12
N VAL A 948 2.31 -3.37 -46.49
CA VAL A 948 2.30 -2.60 -47.73
C VAL A 948 3.44 -3.05 -48.63
N PHE A 949 3.11 -3.38 -49.88
CA PHE A 949 4.04 -3.81 -50.93
C PHE A 949 3.97 -2.89 -52.15
N ASP A 950 4.94 -2.97 -53.04
CA ASP A 950 4.79 -2.45 -54.41
C ASP A 950 4.02 -3.45 -55.29
N THR A 951 3.68 -3.03 -56.52
CA THR A 951 2.99 -3.90 -57.49
C THR A 951 3.79 -5.14 -57.93
N GLN A 952 5.07 -5.28 -57.56
CA GLN A 952 5.92 -6.44 -57.84
C GLN A 952 6.04 -7.39 -56.64
N GLY A 953 5.45 -7.04 -55.48
CA GLY A 953 5.54 -7.81 -54.24
C GLY A 953 6.77 -7.48 -53.39
N THR A 954 7.47 -6.37 -53.65
CA THR A 954 8.55 -5.89 -52.78
C THR A 954 7.96 -5.21 -51.56
N PHE A 955 8.40 -5.60 -50.36
CA PHE A 955 7.96 -4.98 -49.12
C PHE A 955 8.33 -3.48 -49.06
N ILE A 956 7.37 -2.66 -48.63
CA ILE A 956 7.56 -1.23 -48.40
C ILE A 956 7.53 -0.93 -46.90
N THR A 957 6.43 -1.26 -46.22
CA THR A 957 6.25 -1.00 -44.78
C THR A 957 5.18 -1.90 -44.16
N GLU A 958 5.09 -1.91 -42.84
CA GLU A 958 3.99 -2.53 -42.10
C GLU A 958 3.65 -1.70 -40.86
N PHE A 959 2.41 -1.82 -40.40
CA PHE A 959 1.97 -1.26 -39.13
C PHE A 959 0.84 -2.11 -38.56
N GLY A 960 0.60 -1.97 -37.25
CA GLY A 960 -0.32 -2.82 -36.53
C GLY A 960 0.37 -3.83 -35.61
N GLU A 961 -0.24 -4.01 -34.45
CA GLU A 961 0.05 -5.06 -33.48
C GLU A 961 -1.25 -5.45 -32.77
N VAL A 962 -1.22 -6.56 -32.03
CA VAL A 962 -2.38 -7.00 -31.26
C VAL A 962 -2.73 -5.99 -30.16
N GLY A 963 -4.00 -5.60 -30.07
CA GLY A 963 -4.50 -4.77 -28.97
C GLY A 963 -5.73 -3.93 -29.32
N PHE A 964 -6.05 -3.00 -28.42
CA PHE A 964 -7.24 -2.14 -28.49
C PHE A 964 -6.90 -0.65 -28.64
N GLY A 965 -5.62 -0.29 -28.54
CA GLY A 965 -5.15 1.09 -28.72
C GLY A 965 -5.25 1.57 -30.16
N GLU A 966 -4.93 2.85 -30.38
CA GLU A 966 -4.80 3.44 -31.71
C GLU A 966 -3.70 2.72 -32.49
N GLY A 967 -3.99 2.32 -33.73
CA GLY A 967 -3.04 1.57 -34.56
C GLY A 967 -2.82 0.12 -34.13
N GLN A 968 -3.52 -0.37 -33.11
CA GLN A 968 -3.57 -1.80 -32.74
C GLN A 968 -4.83 -2.44 -33.30
N PHE A 969 -4.78 -3.72 -33.66
CA PHE A 969 -5.86 -4.43 -34.32
C PHE A 969 -6.22 -5.75 -33.63
N ASP A 970 -7.49 -6.14 -33.76
CA ASP A 970 -7.97 -7.49 -33.54
C ASP A 970 -8.84 -7.94 -34.74
N GLU A 971 -8.27 -8.81 -35.57
CA GLU A 971 -8.81 -9.24 -36.87
C GLU A 971 -9.11 -8.09 -37.86
N PRO A 972 -8.08 -7.37 -38.34
CA PRO A 972 -8.26 -6.43 -39.44
C PRO A 972 -8.68 -7.20 -40.70
N SER A 973 -9.86 -6.92 -41.28
CA SER A 973 -10.38 -7.63 -42.45
C SER A 973 -10.41 -6.77 -43.70
N GLY A 974 -11.42 -5.91 -43.84
CA GLY A 974 -11.65 -5.08 -45.01
C GLY A 974 -10.76 -3.84 -45.06
N LEU A 975 -10.32 -3.48 -46.26
CA LEU A 975 -9.51 -2.30 -46.54
C LEU A 975 -10.16 -1.45 -47.63
N ALA A 976 -10.22 -0.14 -47.45
CA ALA A 976 -10.56 0.77 -48.53
C ALA A 976 -9.73 2.06 -48.47
N LEU A 977 -9.54 2.69 -49.62
CA LEU A 977 -8.81 3.93 -49.77
C LEU A 977 -9.75 5.01 -50.31
N ASP A 978 -9.66 6.22 -49.75
CA ASP A 978 -10.31 7.39 -50.35
C ASP A 978 -9.41 8.10 -51.37
N MET A 979 -9.93 9.16 -52.00
CA MET A 979 -9.18 9.92 -53.02
C MET A 979 -7.96 10.66 -52.48
N ASP A 980 -7.91 10.92 -51.17
CA ASP A 980 -6.77 11.55 -50.50
C ASP A 980 -5.72 10.50 -50.07
N GLY A 981 -6.00 9.21 -50.28
CA GLY A 981 -5.15 8.10 -49.91
C GLY A 981 -5.30 7.64 -48.46
N ASN A 982 -6.32 8.11 -47.73
CA ASN A 982 -6.57 7.64 -46.38
C ASN A 982 -7.07 6.20 -46.42
N LEU A 983 -6.48 5.34 -45.58
CA LEU A 983 -6.81 3.94 -45.46
C LEU A 983 -7.81 3.71 -44.32
N TYR A 984 -8.95 3.12 -44.66
CA TYR A 984 -9.98 2.69 -43.73
C TYR A 984 -9.83 1.19 -43.51
N VAL A 985 -9.67 0.79 -42.24
CA VAL A 985 -9.45 -0.60 -41.83
C VAL A 985 -10.62 -1.06 -40.98
N ALA A 986 -11.31 -2.13 -41.41
CA ALA A 986 -12.29 -2.82 -40.58
C ALA A 986 -11.58 -3.67 -39.52
N ASP A 987 -11.46 -3.10 -38.32
CA ASP A 987 -10.90 -3.74 -37.14
C ASP A 987 -11.98 -4.58 -36.44
N THR A 988 -12.31 -5.72 -37.07
CA THR A 988 -13.59 -6.40 -36.92
C THR A 988 -13.88 -6.82 -35.49
N TRP A 989 -12.93 -7.45 -34.80
CA TRP A 989 -13.17 -7.92 -33.43
C TRP A 989 -13.06 -6.79 -32.40
N ASN A 990 -12.44 -5.67 -32.74
CA ASN A 990 -12.57 -4.45 -31.95
C ASN A 990 -13.85 -3.67 -32.24
N GLN A 991 -14.65 -4.11 -33.22
CA GLN A 991 -15.96 -3.54 -33.58
C GLN A 991 -15.88 -2.08 -34.00
N ARG A 992 -14.82 -1.73 -34.72
CA ARG A 992 -14.56 -0.34 -35.12
C ARG A 992 -13.95 -0.27 -36.50
N ILE A 993 -14.03 0.91 -37.08
CA ILE A 993 -13.22 1.30 -38.23
C ILE A 993 -12.13 2.23 -37.73
N GLN A 994 -10.88 1.97 -38.14
CA GLN A 994 -9.77 2.89 -37.93
C GLN A 994 -9.35 3.48 -39.27
N VAL A 995 -9.08 4.79 -39.28
CA VAL A 995 -8.67 5.55 -40.46
C VAL A 995 -7.23 6.00 -40.28
N PHE A 996 -6.42 5.80 -41.30
CA PHE A 996 -5.02 6.21 -41.33
C PHE A 996 -4.75 7.13 -42.51
N SER A 997 -4.02 8.21 -42.26
CA SER A 997 -3.58 9.13 -43.30
C SER A 997 -2.15 8.78 -43.74
N PRO A 998 -1.86 8.78 -45.05
CA PRO A 998 -0.51 8.62 -45.53
C PRO A 998 0.37 9.83 -45.15
N ASP A 999 1.67 9.60 -45.05
CA ASP A 999 2.68 10.64 -44.99
C ASP A 999 2.91 11.27 -46.37
N ILE A 1000 3.81 12.25 -46.45
CA ILE A 1000 4.06 12.99 -47.71
C ILE A 1000 4.57 12.08 -48.84
N ASP A 1001 5.16 10.93 -48.50
CA ASP A 1001 5.69 9.95 -49.43
C ASP A 1001 4.66 8.85 -49.75
N GLY A 1002 3.48 8.86 -49.12
CA GLY A 1002 2.42 7.88 -49.35
C GLY A 1002 2.65 6.52 -48.67
N VAL A 1003 3.59 6.44 -47.73
CA VAL A 1003 4.12 5.17 -47.20
C VAL A 1003 3.81 4.99 -45.72
N ALA A 1004 4.13 5.95 -44.86
CA ALA A 1004 3.83 5.82 -43.43
C ALA A 1004 2.36 6.21 -43.15
N GLN A 1005 1.66 5.37 -42.39
CA GLN A 1005 0.24 5.54 -42.09
C GLN A 1005 0.08 6.04 -40.65
N TYR A 1006 -0.37 7.29 -40.48
CA TYR A 1006 -0.65 7.88 -39.16
C TYR A 1006 -2.12 7.73 -38.81
N PHE A 1007 -2.43 7.32 -37.58
CA PHE A 1007 -3.81 7.28 -37.10
C PHE A 1007 -4.47 8.66 -37.25
N LEU A 1008 -5.64 8.69 -37.91
CA LEU A 1008 -6.41 9.91 -38.18
C LEU A 1008 -7.67 9.97 -37.32
N ASN A 1009 -8.49 8.91 -37.36
CA ASN A 1009 -9.77 8.84 -36.65
C ASN A 1009 -10.22 7.37 -36.45
N GLN A 1010 -11.21 7.15 -35.57
CA GLN A 1010 -11.92 5.88 -35.44
C GLN A 1010 -13.38 6.09 -35.03
N TRP A 1011 -14.21 5.09 -35.30
CA TRP A 1011 -15.57 5.01 -34.74
C TRP A 1011 -16.04 3.56 -34.61
N ASP A 1012 -16.96 3.34 -33.67
CA ASP A 1012 -17.54 2.02 -33.41
C ASP A 1012 -18.58 1.64 -34.49
N VAL A 1013 -18.70 0.34 -34.75
CA VAL A 1013 -19.69 -0.27 -35.63
C VAL A 1013 -20.57 -1.22 -34.82
N GLU A 1014 -21.78 -0.76 -34.49
CA GLU A 1014 -22.78 -1.53 -33.75
C GLU A 1014 -23.45 -2.58 -34.68
N GLY A 1015 -22.89 -3.78 -34.72
CA GLY A 1015 -23.39 -4.88 -35.57
C GLY A 1015 -22.40 -6.04 -35.66
N TRP A 1016 -21.11 -5.74 -35.59
CA TRP A 1016 -20.02 -6.71 -35.69
C TRP A 1016 -19.76 -7.46 -34.38
N TYR A 1017 -20.73 -8.23 -33.91
CA TYR A 1017 -20.65 -8.90 -32.61
C TYR A 1017 -19.93 -10.24 -32.64
N GLY A 1018 -20.11 -11.03 -33.70
CA GLY A 1018 -19.63 -12.40 -33.73
C GLY A 1018 -18.18 -12.59 -34.12
N GLN A 1019 -17.67 -13.76 -33.74
CA GLN A 1019 -16.26 -14.13 -33.85
C GLN A 1019 -15.99 -15.19 -34.92
N SER A 1020 -16.97 -15.51 -35.77
CA SER A 1020 -16.82 -16.51 -36.83
C SER A 1020 -15.67 -16.12 -37.78
N LEU A 1021 -14.86 -17.06 -38.27
CA LEU A 1021 -13.87 -16.69 -39.30
C LEU A 1021 -14.54 -16.31 -40.63
N ALA A 1022 -15.81 -16.69 -40.84
CA ALA A 1022 -16.54 -16.44 -42.07
C ALA A 1022 -17.26 -15.08 -42.13
N ASN A 1023 -17.57 -14.45 -40.99
CA ASN A 1023 -18.41 -13.24 -40.90
C ASN A 1023 -17.60 -11.94 -41.11
N LYS A 1024 -16.69 -11.92 -42.09
CA LYS A 1024 -15.76 -10.80 -42.22
C LYS A 1024 -16.33 -9.67 -43.05
N PRO A 1025 -16.48 -8.48 -42.45
CA PRO A 1025 -16.99 -7.33 -43.18
C PRO A 1025 -15.92 -6.78 -44.12
N TYR A 1026 -16.40 -6.29 -45.25
CA TYR A 1026 -15.72 -5.43 -46.20
C TYR A 1026 -16.29 -4.02 -46.12
N LEU A 1027 -15.49 -3.07 -46.58
CA LEU A 1027 -15.89 -1.68 -46.71
C LEU A 1027 -15.37 -1.10 -48.02
N THR A 1028 -16.03 -0.07 -48.52
CA THR A 1028 -15.61 0.69 -49.70
C THR A 1028 -15.94 2.17 -49.52
N VAL A 1029 -15.23 3.04 -50.23
CA VAL A 1029 -15.46 4.49 -50.21
C VAL A 1029 -16.06 4.90 -51.55
N GLY A 1030 -17.28 5.43 -51.51
CA GLY A 1030 -17.94 5.93 -52.71
C GLY A 1030 -17.33 7.22 -53.24
N ALA A 1031 -17.63 7.57 -54.50
CA ALA A 1031 -17.21 8.83 -55.11
C ALA A 1031 -17.82 10.07 -54.41
N ASP A 1032 -18.87 9.88 -53.62
CA ASP A 1032 -19.49 10.86 -52.73
C ASP A 1032 -18.73 11.05 -51.40
N GLY A 1033 -17.69 10.25 -51.16
CA GLY A 1033 -16.92 10.20 -49.92
C GLY A 1033 -17.62 9.43 -48.78
N LEU A 1034 -18.76 8.79 -49.03
CA LEU A 1034 -19.42 7.95 -48.03
C LEU A 1034 -18.74 6.59 -47.91
N ILE A 1035 -18.70 6.05 -46.70
CA ILE A 1035 -18.08 4.78 -46.39
C ILE A 1035 -19.18 3.75 -46.23
N TYR A 1036 -19.23 2.81 -47.16
CA TYR A 1036 -20.21 1.73 -47.19
C TYR A 1036 -19.59 0.48 -46.58
N VAL A 1037 -20.30 -0.12 -45.63
CA VAL A 1037 -19.75 -1.16 -44.76
C VAL A 1037 -20.74 -2.31 -44.69
N SER A 1038 -20.27 -3.52 -44.91
CA SER A 1038 -21.10 -4.71 -44.76
C SER A 1038 -21.25 -5.11 -43.30
N ASP A 1039 -22.43 -5.57 -42.94
CA ASP A 1039 -22.74 -6.26 -41.69
C ASP A 1039 -23.28 -7.66 -42.03
N PRO A 1040 -22.38 -8.65 -42.20
CA PRO A 1040 -22.77 -9.99 -42.63
C PRO A 1040 -23.72 -10.68 -41.65
N GLU A 1041 -23.66 -10.35 -40.35
CA GLU A 1041 -24.43 -11.03 -39.32
C GLU A 1041 -25.87 -10.57 -39.28
N LEU A 1042 -26.09 -9.26 -39.37
CA LEU A 1042 -27.44 -8.68 -39.37
C LEU A 1042 -28.00 -8.52 -40.80
N SER A 1043 -27.30 -9.04 -41.80
CA SER A 1043 -27.72 -9.06 -43.20
C SER A 1043 -28.06 -7.67 -43.76
N ARG A 1044 -27.17 -6.70 -43.52
CA ARG A 1044 -27.38 -5.29 -43.91
C ARG A 1044 -26.08 -4.61 -44.34
N ILE A 1045 -26.23 -3.44 -44.98
CA ILE A 1045 -25.16 -2.49 -45.27
C ILE A 1045 -25.38 -1.25 -44.41
N ILE A 1046 -24.30 -0.71 -43.87
CA ILE A 1046 -24.26 0.47 -43.02
C ILE A 1046 -23.42 1.54 -43.74
N VAL A 1047 -23.88 2.78 -43.73
CA VAL A 1047 -23.21 3.90 -44.37
C VAL A 1047 -22.79 4.94 -43.36
N PHE A 1048 -21.52 5.33 -43.42
CA PHE A 1048 -20.92 6.34 -42.59
C PHE A 1048 -20.44 7.54 -43.42
N SER A 1049 -20.44 8.71 -42.82
CA SER A 1049 -19.65 9.85 -43.32
C SER A 1049 -18.15 9.65 -43.04
N PRO A 1050 -17.25 10.42 -43.66
CA PRO A 1050 -15.81 10.41 -43.33
C PRO A 1050 -15.48 10.69 -41.86
N LEU A 1051 -16.42 11.30 -41.13
CA LEU A 1051 -16.28 11.60 -39.70
C LEU A 1051 -16.78 10.46 -38.79
N GLY A 1052 -17.35 9.39 -39.36
CA GLY A 1052 -17.89 8.25 -38.61
C GLY A 1052 -19.36 8.38 -38.19
N GLU A 1053 -20.08 9.39 -38.67
CA GLU A 1053 -21.52 9.52 -38.40
C GLU A 1053 -22.33 8.59 -39.29
N VAL A 1054 -23.24 7.80 -38.71
CA VAL A 1054 -24.18 6.95 -39.47
C VAL A 1054 -25.08 7.83 -40.35
N VAL A 1055 -25.06 7.59 -41.65
CA VAL A 1055 -25.89 8.28 -42.65
C VAL A 1055 -27.15 7.47 -42.96
N ALA A 1056 -26.99 6.18 -43.20
CA ALA A 1056 -28.07 5.27 -43.56
C ALA A 1056 -27.71 3.81 -43.21
N ALA A 1057 -28.71 2.94 -43.14
CA ALA A 1057 -28.51 1.48 -43.16
C ALA A 1057 -29.63 0.82 -43.97
N TRP A 1058 -29.37 -0.28 -44.68
CA TRP A 1058 -30.41 -1.02 -45.41
C TRP A 1058 -30.08 -2.50 -45.53
N GLY A 1059 -31.12 -3.29 -45.80
CA GLY A 1059 -31.02 -4.74 -45.92
C GLY A 1059 -31.62 -5.43 -44.70
N THR A 1060 -32.26 -6.57 -44.97
CA THR A 1060 -32.74 -7.52 -43.95
C THR A 1060 -32.54 -8.91 -44.50
N GLU A 1061 -32.47 -9.92 -43.62
CA GLU A 1061 -32.28 -11.31 -44.04
C GLU A 1061 -33.42 -11.77 -44.97
N GLY A 1062 -33.08 -12.22 -46.18
CA GLY A 1062 -34.05 -12.82 -47.09
C GLY A 1062 -33.54 -13.00 -48.51
N ILE A 1063 -34.41 -13.52 -49.37
CA ILE A 1063 -34.10 -13.87 -50.77
C ILE A 1063 -34.67 -12.88 -51.80
N ASP A 1064 -35.52 -11.95 -51.37
CA ASP A 1064 -36.14 -10.97 -52.26
C ASP A 1064 -35.11 -9.92 -52.74
N PRO A 1065 -35.34 -9.19 -53.85
CA PRO A 1065 -34.40 -8.19 -54.35
C PRO A 1065 -34.16 -6.98 -53.43
N SER A 1066 -34.92 -6.82 -52.34
CA SER A 1066 -34.70 -5.80 -51.31
C SER A 1066 -33.94 -6.31 -50.08
N ASN A 1067 -33.67 -7.61 -50.04
CA ASN A 1067 -33.13 -8.33 -48.89
C ASN A 1067 -31.77 -8.91 -49.25
N LEU A 1068 -30.93 -9.05 -48.22
CA LEU A 1068 -29.59 -9.61 -48.33
C LEU A 1068 -29.52 -10.83 -47.43
N TYR A 1069 -28.61 -11.77 -47.70
CA TYR A 1069 -28.30 -12.84 -46.78
C TYR A 1069 -26.80 -13.03 -46.70
N PHE A 1070 -26.24 -12.63 -45.55
CA PHE A 1070 -24.80 -12.66 -45.31
C PHE A 1070 -24.02 -11.82 -46.33
N PRO A 1071 -24.36 -10.52 -46.50
CA PRO A 1071 -23.65 -9.65 -47.43
C PRO A 1071 -22.20 -9.49 -46.96
N THR A 1072 -21.24 -9.68 -47.85
CA THR A 1072 -19.82 -9.52 -47.54
C THR A 1072 -19.21 -8.42 -48.42
N GLY A 1073 -18.71 -8.76 -49.60
CA GLY A 1073 -18.07 -7.82 -50.49
C GLY A 1073 -18.94 -6.66 -50.94
N ILE A 1074 -18.33 -5.50 -51.09
CA ILE A 1074 -18.99 -4.27 -51.46
C ILE A 1074 -18.06 -3.43 -52.34
N SER A 1075 -18.60 -2.86 -53.41
CA SER A 1075 -17.86 -2.00 -54.35
C SER A 1075 -18.81 -0.94 -54.90
N THR A 1076 -18.29 0.22 -55.30
CA THR A 1076 -19.10 1.34 -55.81
C THR A 1076 -18.79 1.64 -57.27
N ASP A 1077 -19.74 2.22 -57.99
CA ASP A 1077 -19.53 2.74 -59.34
C ASP A 1077 -19.50 4.28 -59.40
N ASP A 1078 -19.05 4.81 -60.55
CA ASP A 1078 -18.87 6.25 -60.76
C ASP A 1078 -20.20 7.04 -60.77
N ASP A 1079 -21.33 6.35 -60.96
CA ASP A 1079 -22.67 6.92 -60.98
C ASP A 1079 -23.32 6.91 -59.57
N GLY A 1080 -22.60 6.44 -58.55
CA GLY A 1080 -23.06 6.37 -57.15
C GLY A 1080 -23.83 5.08 -56.82
N GLY A 1081 -23.81 4.08 -57.70
CA GLY A 1081 -24.33 2.75 -57.43
C GLY A 1081 -23.45 1.95 -56.48
N VAL A 1082 -24.08 1.12 -55.64
CA VAL A 1082 -23.41 0.26 -54.67
C VAL A 1082 -23.71 -1.19 -55.04
N TRP A 1083 -22.67 -1.92 -55.41
CA TRP A 1083 -22.75 -3.35 -55.66
C TRP A 1083 -22.52 -4.10 -54.36
N VAL A 1084 -23.38 -5.09 -54.06
CA VAL A 1084 -23.27 -5.93 -52.87
C VAL A 1084 -23.18 -7.41 -53.23
N SER A 1085 -22.20 -8.10 -52.65
CA SER A 1085 -22.08 -9.55 -52.74
C SER A 1085 -22.99 -10.21 -51.73
N ASP A 1086 -24.15 -10.68 -52.19
CA ASP A 1086 -25.16 -11.38 -51.40
C ASP A 1086 -24.81 -12.88 -51.31
N THR A 1087 -23.81 -13.15 -50.47
CA THR A 1087 -23.02 -14.39 -50.48
C THR A 1087 -23.86 -15.64 -50.31
N LYS A 1088 -24.79 -15.69 -49.34
CA LYS A 1088 -25.57 -16.92 -49.09
C LYS A 1088 -26.71 -17.11 -50.09
N ASN A 1089 -27.14 -16.05 -50.76
CA ASN A 1089 -28.07 -16.14 -51.88
C ASN A 1089 -27.39 -16.45 -53.23
N ASN A 1090 -26.06 -16.59 -53.25
CA ASN A 1090 -25.27 -16.86 -54.46
C ASN A 1090 -25.57 -15.87 -55.61
N ARG A 1091 -25.64 -14.58 -55.28
CA ARG A 1091 -25.90 -13.51 -56.25
C ARG A 1091 -25.12 -12.25 -55.92
N ILE A 1092 -24.96 -11.40 -56.91
CA ILE A 1092 -24.53 -10.01 -56.77
C ILE A 1092 -25.75 -9.12 -57.03
N GLN A 1093 -25.85 -8.00 -56.31
CA GLN A 1093 -26.92 -7.01 -56.45
C GLN A 1093 -26.37 -5.62 -56.64
#